data_AF-W2J254-F1
#
_entry.id   AF-W2J254-F1
#
_cell.length_a   1.000
_cell.length_b   1.000
_cell.length_c   1.000
_cell.angle_alpha   90.00
_cell.angle_beta   90.00
_cell.angle_gamma   90.00
#
_symmetry.space_group_name_H-M   'P 1'
#
loop_
_entity.id
_entity.type
_entity.pdbx_description
1 polymer ?
#
loop_
_entity_poly.entity_id
_entity_poly.type
_entity_poly.pdbx_seq_one_letter_code
_entity_poly.pdbx_strand_id
1 'polypeptide(L)'
;MLSRDLPPCDVEHLDEILLVLKTSHPTVRSKVLKDLTDKDGAYIVKLLDLFDVCELDADKTVLHKLFDIFYAMLEMCNRGVIEILLNETNFISVVGVFGYNPGLIREMDFRTALEGDGGFQEVIPITDRSVVERVHMNFRIQVIKDNVLSRSLPDGCVLLLEHMANENNFHILSFISETEDYWKSIKDLVSSSDKRVDGLGLLKAIISMARVTKPLDRPQRREPFGARPVFGSFIDDLFSDGELFAAFGTILGSPDSKPMEVALAVDILNMLVVYQGPDRLRSYLASEGKCIPAPASDKERITWTPDSSLFTALLVVFERNEPLRIQLFNLLREIFRVPLGQDDKFLSVFYPNYMHWLLQPLKNNAFVPDESAMFDLQDSIMELLTFCTENHGYRVKYLFGRQPIATYAEKMLRSTNKLFVIHAVKFVRACAVRAEAFFSRFLIQNDLFTPMLANLEIGKPNTGAVGSVILEVLSFIEKTNLTSLVEHIYTKFYETYKAECPLVFEAIRTRHDGNTGSEDVDMSSADANKVQFVRAGSIDDEEELYFEKDTEPTESSPEFTKNGLSEEEVPCQNRPRSIKLVDYDDDDDESTTKKENISTDLISTSPRGADIEEEERELKLPVRKKKEDEVDTQSFLGGSNVLAQKKAQQSSKKARSPQFKNVFQKISWKLGTPNSSENGSSSTTPAAEKIGGNNSDGKQDDSNSNSVGSDDAAGVDGGNVESAALAAAKRKLALEEVTNSESLLKKAKTCTPISSS
;
A
#
# COMPACT_ATOMS: atom_id res chain seq x y z
N MET A 1 40.98 -23.31 32.79
CA MET A 1 41.16 -22.29 31.73
C MET A 1 40.44 -22.80 30.51
N LEU A 2 39.62 -22.00 29.80
CA LEU A 2 39.10 -22.46 28.51
C LEU A 2 40.28 -22.73 27.56
N SER A 3 40.20 -23.83 26.81
CA SER A 3 41.03 -24.01 25.62
C SER A 3 40.87 -22.80 24.71
N ARG A 4 41.95 -22.38 24.04
CA ARG A 4 41.91 -21.25 23.11
C ARG A 4 41.55 -21.68 21.69
N ASP A 5 41.31 -22.96 21.45
CA ASP A 5 41.12 -23.57 20.14
C ASP A 5 39.76 -24.26 20.09
N LEU A 6 39.12 -24.28 18.90
CA LEU A 6 37.89 -25.03 18.69
C LEU A 6 38.14 -26.54 18.91
N PRO A 7 37.32 -27.23 19.73
CA PRO A 7 37.43 -28.68 19.91
C PRO A 7 37.18 -29.49 18.62
N PRO A 8 37.58 -30.78 18.56
CA PRO A 8 37.25 -31.66 17.45
C PRO A 8 35.74 -31.78 17.21
N CYS A 9 35.32 -31.92 15.95
CA CYS A 9 33.92 -32.12 15.58
C CYS A 9 33.50 -33.59 15.78
N ASP A 10 33.25 -34.00 17.02
CA ASP A 10 32.71 -35.32 17.38
C ASP A 10 31.66 -35.21 18.50
N VAL A 11 30.99 -36.33 18.81
CA VAL A 11 29.88 -36.39 19.78
C VAL A 11 30.34 -36.13 21.21
N GLU A 12 31.59 -36.46 21.56
CA GLU A 12 32.12 -36.33 22.93
C GLU A 12 32.39 -34.85 23.26
N HIS A 13 32.85 -34.06 22.29
CA HIS A 13 33.24 -32.66 22.50
C HIS A 13 32.12 -31.62 22.26
N LEU A 14 30.88 -32.01 21.91
CA LEU A 14 29.80 -31.07 21.58
C LEU A 14 29.53 -30.02 22.69
N ASP A 15 29.56 -30.43 23.96
CA ASP A 15 29.34 -29.51 25.08
C ASP A 15 30.50 -28.50 25.22
N GLU A 16 31.73 -28.90 24.88
CA GLU A 16 32.89 -28.01 24.86
C GLU A 16 32.82 -27.01 23.69
N ILE A 17 32.38 -27.46 22.51
CA ILE A 17 32.15 -26.59 21.34
C ILE A 17 31.13 -25.51 21.70
N LEU A 18 30.00 -25.90 22.28
CA LEU A 18 28.95 -24.98 22.70
C LEU A 18 29.44 -23.97 23.76
N LEU A 19 30.24 -24.42 24.73
CA LEU A 19 30.87 -23.56 25.74
C LEU A 19 31.84 -22.54 25.14
N VAL A 20 32.63 -22.95 24.14
CA VAL A 20 33.57 -22.08 23.43
C VAL A 20 32.83 -21.06 22.56
N LEU A 21 31.76 -21.45 21.86
CA LEU A 21 30.92 -20.55 21.05
C LEU A 21 30.21 -19.48 21.90
N LYS A 22 29.65 -19.87 23.05
CA LYS A 22 28.95 -18.96 23.98
C LYS A 22 29.89 -18.11 24.85
N THR A 23 31.19 -18.08 24.56
CA THR A 23 32.15 -17.27 25.32
C THR A 23 31.92 -15.76 25.17
N SER A 24 31.86 -15.06 26.30
CA SER A 24 31.82 -13.60 26.33
C SER A 24 33.21 -12.94 26.20
N HIS A 25 34.30 -13.71 26.20
CA HIS A 25 35.66 -13.17 26.20
C HIS A 25 36.06 -12.68 24.80
N PRO A 26 36.31 -11.37 24.56
CA PRO A 26 36.48 -10.81 23.21
C PRO A 26 37.56 -11.50 22.38
N THR A 27 38.76 -11.72 22.94
CA THR A 27 39.87 -12.36 22.21
C THR A 27 39.59 -13.81 21.82
N VAL A 28 38.85 -14.57 22.64
CA VAL A 28 38.50 -15.95 22.33
C VAL A 28 37.42 -15.95 21.26
N ARG A 29 36.38 -15.13 21.41
CA ARG A 29 35.32 -14.94 20.41
C ARG A 29 35.89 -14.54 19.03
N SER A 30 36.81 -13.58 18.96
CA SER A 30 37.46 -13.18 17.70
C SER A 30 38.28 -14.30 17.06
N LYS A 31 38.93 -15.16 17.87
CA LYS A 31 39.64 -16.33 17.36
C LYS A 31 38.68 -17.41 16.87
N VAL A 32 37.66 -17.74 17.65
CA VAL A 32 36.60 -18.70 17.27
C VAL A 32 35.92 -18.27 15.98
N LEU A 33 35.58 -16.98 15.82
CA LEU A 33 35.07 -16.46 14.56
C LEU A 33 36.02 -16.72 13.38
N LYS A 34 37.31 -16.43 13.55
CA LYS A 34 38.32 -16.70 12.52
C LYS A 34 38.38 -18.19 12.19
N ASP A 35 38.43 -19.06 13.19
CA ASP A 35 38.53 -20.52 13.03
C ASP A 35 37.26 -21.12 12.40
N LEU A 36 36.07 -20.56 12.66
CA LEU A 36 34.81 -20.91 11.98
C LEU A 36 34.80 -20.49 10.51
N THR A 37 35.38 -19.33 10.18
CA THR A 37 35.47 -18.82 8.80
C THR A 37 36.66 -19.35 8.00
N ASP A 38 37.60 -20.06 8.64
CA ASP A 38 38.80 -20.57 7.96
C ASP A 38 38.43 -21.61 6.89
N LYS A 39 39.11 -21.52 5.74
CA LYS A 39 38.91 -22.42 4.58
C LYS A 39 37.43 -22.56 4.17
N ASP A 40 36.76 -21.43 4.00
CA ASP A 40 35.34 -21.35 3.58
C ASP A 40 34.39 -22.18 4.46
N GLY A 41 34.62 -22.15 5.78
CA GLY A 41 33.74 -22.83 6.73
C GLY A 41 34.02 -24.31 6.93
N ALA A 42 35.24 -24.79 6.67
CA ALA A 42 35.59 -26.21 6.78
C ALA A 42 35.28 -26.84 8.16
N TYR A 43 35.22 -26.04 9.24
CA TYR A 43 34.77 -26.49 10.57
C TYR A 43 33.25 -26.69 10.64
N ILE A 44 32.48 -25.76 10.06
CA ILE A 44 31.02 -25.80 9.98
C ILE A 44 30.59 -26.99 9.09
N VAL A 45 31.25 -27.21 7.96
CA VAL A 45 30.99 -28.37 7.08
C VAL A 45 31.19 -29.69 7.82
N LYS A 46 32.26 -29.83 8.62
CA LYS A 46 32.47 -31.04 9.44
C LYS A 46 31.39 -31.25 10.51
N LEU A 47 30.82 -30.18 11.06
CA LEU A 47 29.69 -30.29 11.98
C LEU A 47 28.38 -30.67 11.26
N LEU A 48 28.20 -30.27 10.00
CA LEU A 48 27.10 -30.74 9.15
C LEU A 48 27.28 -32.21 8.75
N ASP A 49 28.49 -32.63 8.40
CA ASP A 49 28.81 -34.04 8.11
C ASP A 49 28.58 -34.93 9.36
N LEU A 50 28.98 -34.45 10.55
CA LEU A 50 28.68 -35.13 11.83
C LEU A 50 27.17 -35.20 12.09
N PHE A 51 26.45 -34.09 11.86
CA PHE A 51 25.00 -34.03 12.01
C PHE A 51 24.31 -35.09 11.13
N ASP A 52 24.70 -35.24 9.86
CA ASP A 52 24.06 -36.23 8.96
C ASP A 52 24.25 -37.67 9.46
N VAL A 53 25.40 -37.98 10.09
CA VAL A 53 25.65 -39.27 10.72
C VAL A 53 24.76 -39.45 11.96
N CYS A 54 24.71 -38.45 12.85
CA CYS A 54 23.88 -38.51 14.05
C CYS A 54 22.37 -38.52 13.76
N GLU A 55 21.93 -37.98 12.61
CA GLU A 55 20.55 -38.03 12.14
C GLU A 55 20.14 -39.46 11.74
N LEU A 56 21.06 -40.25 11.19
CA LEU A 56 20.84 -41.69 10.90
C LEU A 56 20.73 -42.54 12.18
N ASP A 57 21.53 -42.22 13.21
CA ASP A 57 21.48 -42.88 14.52
C ASP A 57 20.24 -42.49 15.35
N ALA A 58 19.52 -41.43 14.93
CA ALA A 58 18.30 -40.91 15.55
C ALA A 58 18.41 -40.49 17.04
N ASP A 59 19.62 -40.22 17.55
CA ASP A 59 19.81 -39.73 18.93
C ASP A 59 19.42 -38.25 19.05
N LYS A 60 18.19 -38.03 19.52
CA LYS A 60 17.64 -36.69 19.75
C LYS A 60 18.45 -35.86 20.74
N THR A 61 19.18 -36.46 21.68
CA THR A 61 19.99 -35.70 22.64
C THR A 61 21.19 -35.05 21.95
N VAL A 62 21.81 -35.76 21.01
CA VAL A 62 22.92 -35.26 20.18
C VAL A 62 22.41 -34.24 19.17
N LEU A 63 21.26 -34.51 18.52
CA LEU A 63 20.65 -33.57 17.56
C LEU A 63 20.23 -32.24 18.22
N HIS A 64 19.72 -32.26 19.46
CA HIS A 64 19.45 -31.03 20.21
C HIS A 64 20.73 -30.25 20.58
N LYS A 65 21.84 -30.93 20.92
CA LYS A 65 23.14 -30.25 21.14
C LYS A 65 23.67 -29.61 19.85
N LEU A 66 23.52 -30.29 18.71
CA LEU A 66 23.86 -29.75 17.40
C LEU A 66 22.99 -28.54 17.06
N PHE A 67 21.68 -28.57 17.33
CA PHE A 67 20.82 -27.40 17.26
C PHE A 67 21.37 -26.23 18.10
N ASP A 68 21.70 -26.46 19.38
CA ASP A 68 22.23 -25.41 20.28
C ASP A 68 23.55 -24.83 19.78
N ILE A 69 24.42 -25.64 19.15
CA ILE A 69 25.68 -25.22 18.53
C ILE A 69 25.43 -24.30 17.32
N PHE A 70 24.59 -24.72 16.38
CA PHE A 70 24.27 -23.91 15.19
C PHE A 70 23.48 -22.65 15.56
N TYR A 71 22.62 -22.72 16.56
CA TYR A 71 21.94 -21.55 17.11
C TYR A 71 22.93 -20.58 17.79
N ALA A 72 23.90 -21.09 18.55
CA ALA A 72 24.99 -20.26 19.11
C ALA A 72 25.84 -19.57 18.03
N MET A 73 26.02 -20.19 16.86
CA MET A 73 26.66 -19.53 15.71
C MET A 73 25.84 -18.34 15.18
N LEU A 74 24.49 -18.43 15.17
CA LEU A 74 23.62 -17.29 14.86
C LEU A 74 23.71 -16.19 15.92
N GLU A 75 23.77 -16.56 17.22
CA GLU A 75 24.04 -15.62 18.33
C GLU A 75 25.40 -14.91 18.19
N MET A 76 26.33 -15.42 17.38
CA MET A 76 27.58 -14.70 17.09
C MET A 76 27.38 -13.42 16.28
N CYS A 77 26.24 -13.27 15.59
CA CYS A 77 25.86 -12.09 14.79
C CYS A 77 27.00 -11.62 13.87
N ASN A 78 27.68 -12.56 13.21
CA ASN A 78 28.83 -12.29 12.35
C ASN A 78 28.51 -12.59 10.88
N ARG A 79 28.72 -11.61 10.01
CA ARG A 79 28.41 -11.69 8.57
C ARG A 79 28.99 -12.93 7.90
N GLY A 80 30.30 -13.18 8.02
CA GLY A 80 30.96 -14.29 7.33
C GLY A 80 30.46 -15.66 7.79
N VAL A 81 30.14 -15.82 9.08
CA VAL A 81 29.51 -17.04 9.61
C VAL A 81 28.10 -17.22 9.02
N ILE A 82 27.28 -16.16 8.95
CA ILE A 82 25.96 -16.20 8.31
C ILE A 82 26.06 -16.53 6.81
N GLU A 83 27.00 -15.92 6.08
CA GLU A 83 27.22 -16.17 4.66
C GLU A 83 27.59 -17.65 4.40
N ILE A 84 28.45 -18.25 5.23
CA ILE A 84 28.78 -19.69 5.17
C ILE A 84 27.59 -20.57 5.52
N LEU A 85 26.82 -20.25 6.57
CA LEU A 85 25.63 -21.03 6.96
C LEU A 85 24.53 -21.00 5.90
N LEU A 86 24.40 -19.88 5.17
CA LEU A 86 23.39 -19.65 4.14
C LEU A 86 23.92 -19.77 2.70
N ASN A 87 25.12 -20.33 2.51
CA ASN A 87 25.63 -20.63 1.18
C ASN A 87 24.85 -21.80 0.53
N GLU A 88 25.09 -22.06 -0.76
CA GLU A 88 24.29 -23.03 -1.52
C GLU A 88 24.47 -24.48 -1.06
N THR A 89 25.66 -24.83 -0.60
CA THR A 89 26.03 -26.20 -0.20
C THR A 89 25.57 -26.54 1.22
N ASN A 90 25.54 -25.56 2.13
CA ASN A 90 25.22 -25.78 3.54
C ASN A 90 23.74 -25.57 3.86
N PHE A 91 23.04 -24.67 3.16
CA PHE A 91 21.72 -24.17 3.56
C PHE A 91 20.68 -25.25 3.89
N ILE A 92 20.49 -26.26 3.03
CA ILE A 92 19.52 -27.36 3.26
C ILE A 92 19.89 -28.20 4.49
N SER A 93 21.19 -28.42 4.71
CA SER A 93 21.71 -29.16 5.86
C SER A 93 21.41 -28.38 7.14
N VAL A 94 21.79 -27.09 7.17
CA VAL A 94 21.56 -26.12 8.28
C VAL A 94 20.07 -25.97 8.62
N VAL A 95 19.21 -25.84 7.61
CA VAL A 95 17.76 -25.75 7.81
C VAL A 95 17.19 -27.00 8.48
N GLY A 96 17.72 -28.19 8.16
CA GLY A 96 17.32 -29.41 8.85
C GLY A 96 17.89 -29.55 10.27
N VAL A 97 19.08 -29.01 10.57
CA VAL A 97 19.55 -28.86 11.97
C VAL A 97 18.52 -28.08 12.79
N PHE A 98 17.99 -26.97 12.23
CA PHE A 98 16.93 -26.18 12.87
C PHE A 98 15.56 -26.88 12.92
N GLY A 99 15.36 -27.98 12.19
CA GLY A 99 14.19 -28.86 12.32
C GLY A 99 14.07 -29.58 13.67
N TYR A 100 15.22 -29.75 14.36
CA TYR A 100 15.35 -30.36 15.69
C TYR A 100 15.33 -29.33 16.84
N ASN A 101 14.81 -28.12 16.61
CA ASN A 101 14.64 -27.10 17.64
C ASN A 101 13.77 -27.62 18.81
N PRO A 102 14.30 -27.75 20.05
CA PRO A 102 13.56 -28.27 21.21
C PRO A 102 12.35 -27.42 21.63
N GLY A 103 12.27 -26.17 21.17
CA GLY A 103 11.15 -25.26 21.42
C GLY A 103 9.93 -25.48 20.53
N LEU A 104 10.01 -26.36 19.51
CA LEU A 104 8.89 -26.65 18.63
C LEU A 104 7.91 -27.66 19.26
N ILE A 105 6.60 -27.45 19.02
CA ILE A 105 5.53 -28.37 19.44
C ILE A 105 5.67 -29.75 18.75
N ARG A 106 6.27 -29.76 17.56
CA ARG A 106 6.62 -30.96 16.79
C ARG A 106 7.85 -30.65 15.95
N GLU A 107 8.73 -31.64 15.79
CA GLU A 107 9.77 -31.65 14.77
C GLU A 107 9.19 -31.30 13.39
N MET A 108 9.97 -30.51 12.64
CA MET A 108 9.60 -29.96 11.35
C MET A 108 10.64 -30.35 10.30
N ASP A 109 10.23 -31.18 9.35
CA ASP A 109 11.00 -31.43 8.14
C ASP A 109 10.87 -30.23 7.19
N PHE A 110 11.80 -29.30 7.35
CA PHE A 110 11.93 -28.14 6.47
C PHE A 110 12.63 -28.48 5.14
N ARG A 111 13.37 -29.59 5.04
CA ARG A 111 14.11 -29.98 3.82
C ARG A 111 13.14 -30.40 2.73
N THR A 112 12.26 -31.37 3.01
CA THR A 112 11.22 -31.81 2.06
C THR A 112 10.26 -30.69 1.66
N ALA A 113 10.09 -29.67 2.52
CA ALA A 113 9.30 -28.49 2.20
C ALA A 113 9.97 -27.54 1.18
N LEU A 114 11.31 -27.52 1.16
CA LEU A 114 12.13 -26.69 0.26
C LEU A 114 12.58 -27.42 -1.01
N GLU A 115 12.76 -28.74 -0.98
CA GLU A 115 13.28 -29.56 -2.09
C GLU A 115 12.27 -29.86 -3.23
N GLY A 116 11.16 -29.15 -3.29
CA GLY A 116 10.07 -29.40 -4.27
C GLY A 116 10.33 -28.95 -5.71
N ASP A 117 9.48 -29.41 -6.64
CA ASP A 117 9.68 -29.33 -8.10
C ASP A 117 9.56 -27.95 -8.77
N GLY A 118 9.28 -26.86 -8.05
CA GLY A 118 9.27 -25.52 -8.64
C GLY A 118 10.66 -24.92 -8.55
N GLY A 119 11.40 -24.77 -9.66
CA GLY A 119 12.75 -24.16 -9.69
C GLY A 119 12.78 -22.68 -9.29
N PHE A 120 13.98 -22.08 -9.19
CA PHE A 120 14.10 -20.63 -9.29
C PHE A 120 13.62 -20.20 -10.68
N GLN A 121 12.59 -19.35 -10.74
CA GLN A 121 11.95 -18.95 -11.99
C GLN A 121 12.39 -17.53 -12.38
N GLU A 122 13.28 -17.44 -13.35
CA GLU A 122 13.69 -16.18 -13.97
C GLU A 122 12.65 -15.76 -15.01
N VAL A 123 11.76 -14.84 -14.62
CA VAL A 123 10.77 -14.22 -15.52
C VAL A 123 11.45 -13.44 -16.66
N ILE A 124 12.57 -12.79 -16.33
CA ILE A 124 13.55 -12.21 -17.26
C ILE A 124 14.92 -12.74 -16.82
N PRO A 125 15.74 -13.32 -17.72
CA PRO A 125 17.06 -13.83 -17.37
C PRO A 125 17.98 -12.76 -16.78
N ILE A 126 18.69 -13.10 -15.70
CA ILE A 126 19.67 -12.22 -15.05
C ILE A 126 21.07 -12.59 -15.56
N THR A 127 21.70 -11.67 -16.29
CA THR A 127 23.02 -11.90 -16.93
C THR A 127 24.18 -11.93 -15.94
N ASP A 128 24.11 -11.16 -14.84
CA ASP A 128 25.12 -11.19 -13.78
C ASP A 128 24.82 -12.28 -12.74
N ARG A 129 25.69 -13.30 -12.70
CA ARG A 129 25.61 -14.39 -11.71
C ARG A 129 25.69 -13.89 -10.27
N SER A 130 26.43 -12.80 -10.01
CA SER A 130 26.56 -12.19 -8.69
C SER A 130 25.24 -11.56 -8.20
N VAL A 131 24.35 -11.17 -9.12
CA VAL A 131 22.99 -10.69 -8.80
C VAL A 131 22.07 -11.88 -8.51
N VAL A 132 22.16 -12.98 -9.29
CA VAL A 132 21.42 -14.23 -9.01
C VAL A 132 21.75 -14.78 -7.62
N GLU A 133 23.03 -14.79 -7.23
CA GLU A 133 23.46 -15.22 -5.90
C GLU A 133 22.88 -14.36 -4.77
N ARG A 134 22.71 -13.04 -5.00
CA ARG A 134 22.05 -12.13 -4.04
C ARG A 134 20.54 -12.37 -3.95
N VAL A 135 19.87 -12.69 -5.06
CA VAL A 135 18.46 -13.11 -5.05
C VAL A 135 18.29 -14.40 -4.25
N HIS A 136 19.15 -15.40 -4.48
CA HIS A 136 19.17 -16.64 -3.70
C HIS A 136 19.48 -16.41 -2.22
N MET A 137 20.45 -15.55 -1.90
CA MET A 137 20.77 -15.20 -0.51
C MET A 137 19.57 -14.54 0.19
N ASN A 138 18.85 -13.62 -0.48
CA ASN A 138 17.65 -13.00 0.09
C ASN A 138 16.51 -14.00 0.33
N PHE A 139 16.32 -14.96 -0.57
CA PHE A 139 15.39 -16.07 -0.33
C PHE A 139 15.78 -16.89 0.90
N ARG A 140 17.07 -17.26 1.05
CA ARG A 140 17.57 -18.03 2.20
C ARG A 140 17.45 -17.26 3.52
N ILE A 141 17.76 -15.96 3.50
CA ILE A 141 17.53 -15.04 4.63
C ILE A 141 16.04 -15.03 5.02
N GLN A 142 15.13 -14.86 4.05
CA GLN A 142 13.69 -14.85 4.30
C GLN A 142 13.20 -16.18 4.89
N VAL A 143 13.66 -17.32 4.35
CA VAL A 143 13.30 -18.65 4.88
C VAL A 143 13.76 -18.82 6.33
N ILE A 144 14.99 -18.43 6.67
CA ILE A 144 15.48 -18.53 8.06
C ILE A 144 14.71 -17.58 8.98
N LYS A 145 14.53 -16.32 8.56
CA LYS A 145 13.92 -15.26 9.37
C LYS A 145 12.43 -15.48 9.62
N ASP A 146 11.67 -15.74 8.57
CA ASP A 146 10.21 -15.67 8.62
C ASP A 146 9.56 -17.06 8.79
N ASN A 147 10.24 -18.14 8.33
CA ASN A 147 9.67 -19.49 8.29
C ASN A 147 10.30 -20.48 9.29
N VAL A 148 11.64 -20.60 9.33
CA VAL A 148 12.34 -21.64 10.11
C VAL A 148 12.55 -21.22 11.57
N LEU A 149 13.12 -20.04 11.80
CA LEU A 149 13.41 -19.48 13.14
C LEU A 149 12.53 -18.25 13.45
N SER A 150 11.31 -18.25 12.91
CA SER A 150 10.30 -17.20 13.11
C SER A 150 10.09 -16.91 14.60
N ARG A 151 10.38 -15.68 15.04
CA ARG A 151 10.33 -15.24 16.45
C ARG A 151 11.31 -15.95 17.40
N SER A 152 12.21 -16.78 16.87
CA SER A 152 13.25 -17.49 17.62
C SER A 152 14.65 -16.95 17.34
N LEU A 153 14.85 -16.12 16.31
CA LEU A 153 16.14 -15.49 16.05
C LEU A 153 16.54 -14.46 17.13
N PRO A 154 17.82 -14.36 17.49
CA PRO A 154 18.34 -13.25 18.30
C PRO A 154 18.19 -11.89 17.59
N ASP A 155 17.81 -10.84 18.33
CA ASP A 155 17.59 -9.48 17.77
C ASP A 155 18.78 -8.97 16.93
N GLY A 156 20.01 -9.19 17.39
CA GLY A 156 21.22 -8.80 16.66
C GLY A 156 21.40 -9.55 15.33
N CYS A 157 20.94 -10.80 15.26
CA CYS A 157 20.93 -11.59 14.03
C CYS A 157 19.81 -11.13 13.09
N VAL A 158 18.63 -10.80 13.61
CA VAL A 158 17.53 -10.19 12.82
C VAL A 158 18.00 -8.89 12.15
N LEU A 159 18.65 -8.00 12.89
CA LEU A 159 19.19 -6.74 12.36
C LEU A 159 20.28 -6.96 11.30
N LEU A 160 21.18 -7.94 11.50
CA LEU A 160 22.20 -8.30 10.53
C LEU A 160 21.59 -8.85 9.23
N LEU A 161 20.62 -9.77 9.35
CA LEU A 161 19.90 -10.36 8.22
C LEU A 161 19.10 -9.30 7.44
N GLU A 162 18.46 -8.35 8.12
CA GLU A 162 17.79 -7.21 7.49
C GLU A 162 18.77 -6.28 6.75
N HIS A 163 19.96 -6.05 7.31
CA HIS A 163 21.00 -5.26 6.66
C HIS A 163 21.54 -5.96 5.41
N MET A 164 21.90 -7.25 5.49
CA MET A 164 22.33 -8.06 4.35
C MET A 164 21.24 -8.11 3.25
N ALA A 165 19.97 -8.29 3.63
CA ALA A 165 18.87 -8.28 2.69
C ALA A 165 18.71 -6.93 1.97
N ASN A 166 18.90 -5.82 2.70
CA ASN A 166 18.87 -4.47 2.14
C ASN A 166 20.02 -4.21 1.16
N GLU A 167 21.25 -4.61 1.49
CA GLU A 167 22.39 -4.51 0.57
C GLU A 167 22.16 -5.31 -0.72
N ASN A 168 21.68 -6.54 -0.59
CA ASN A 168 21.36 -7.39 -1.73
C ASN A 168 20.26 -6.75 -2.59
N ASN A 169 19.18 -6.23 -1.99
CA ASN A 169 18.15 -5.49 -2.72
C ASN A 169 18.71 -4.26 -3.45
N PHE A 170 19.61 -3.50 -2.80
CA PHE A 170 20.26 -2.34 -3.41
C PHE A 170 21.03 -2.75 -4.67
N HIS A 171 21.85 -3.80 -4.60
CA HIS A 171 22.59 -4.31 -5.76
C HIS A 171 21.67 -4.87 -6.87
N ILE A 172 20.61 -5.60 -6.51
CA ILE A 172 19.62 -6.12 -7.47
C ILE A 172 18.93 -4.96 -8.20
N LEU A 173 18.49 -3.93 -7.48
CA LEU A 173 17.83 -2.77 -8.05
C LEU A 173 18.80 -1.89 -8.88
N SER A 174 20.07 -1.75 -8.47
CA SER A 174 21.10 -1.10 -9.27
C SER A 174 21.25 -1.79 -10.63
N PHE A 175 21.44 -3.12 -10.64
CA PHE A 175 21.52 -3.90 -11.88
C PHE A 175 20.28 -3.70 -12.77
N ILE A 176 19.07 -3.76 -12.21
CA ILE A 176 17.83 -3.54 -12.96
C ILE A 176 17.76 -2.11 -13.53
N SER A 177 18.19 -1.10 -12.76
CA SER A 177 18.18 0.30 -13.19
C SER A 177 19.24 0.66 -14.24
N GLU A 178 20.35 -0.09 -14.28
CA GLU A 178 21.45 0.11 -15.22
C GLU A 178 21.27 -0.75 -16.51
N THR A 179 20.42 -1.79 -16.48
CA THR A 179 20.26 -2.73 -17.59
C THR A 179 19.13 -2.34 -18.53
N GLU A 180 19.50 -1.62 -19.59
CA GLU A 180 18.58 -1.02 -20.57
C GLU A 180 17.72 -2.02 -21.39
N ASP A 181 17.98 -3.32 -21.36
CA ASP A 181 17.12 -4.32 -22.02
C ASP A 181 16.17 -5.03 -21.03
N TYR A 182 16.43 -4.89 -19.72
CA TYR A 182 15.60 -5.48 -18.66
C TYR A 182 14.26 -4.75 -18.53
N TRP A 183 14.27 -3.41 -18.43
CA TRP A 183 13.04 -2.60 -18.39
C TRP A 183 12.19 -2.68 -19.67
N LYS A 184 12.81 -2.80 -20.86
CA LYS A 184 12.09 -3.08 -22.13
C LYS A 184 11.37 -4.43 -22.04
N SER A 185 12.08 -5.47 -21.60
CA SER A 185 11.51 -6.80 -21.37
C SER A 185 10.36 -6.80 -20.35
N ILE A 186 10.39 -5.95 -19.31
CA ILE A 186 9.25 -5.77 -18.38
C ILE A 186 8.03 -5.22 -19.12
N LYS A 187 8.19 -4.18 -19.95
CA LYS A 187 7.09 -3.55 -20.71
C LYS A 187 6.48 -4.53 -21.73
N ASP A 188 7.32 -5.30 -22.42
CA ASP A 188 6.89 -6.35 -23.34
C ASP A 188 6.08 -7.45 -22.63
N LEU A 189 6.54 -7.90 -21.45
CA LEU A 189 5.84 -8.92 -20.65
C LEU A 189 4.48 -8.43 -20.12
N VAL A 190 4.38 -7.18 -19.66
CA VAL A 190 3.11 -6.57 -19.21
C VAL A 190 2.13 -6.42 -20.39
N SER A 191 2.64 -6.13 -21.59
CA SER A 191 1.83 -6.01 -22.80
C SER A 191 1.37 -7.37 -23.35
N SER A 192 2.22 -8.40 -23.26
CA SER A 192 1.96 -9.77 -23.73
C SER A 192 0.81 -10.44 -22.98
N SER A 193 -0.24 -10.91 -23.69
CA SER A 193 -1.41 -11.55 -23.06
C SER A 193 -1.11 -12.90 -22.39
N ASP A 194 -0.06 -13.61 -22.83
CA ASP A 194 0.28 -14.94 -22.30
C ASP A 194 1.11 -14.84 -21.02
N LYS A 195 2.07 -13.90 -20.99
CA LYS A 195 3.00 -13.70 -19.86
C LYS A 195 2.65 -12.54 -18.94
N ARG A 196 1.50 -11.89 -19.16
CA ARG A 196 1.06 -10.69 -18.41
C ARG A 196 1.14 -10.84 -16.90
N VAL A 197 0.69 -11.97 -16.37
CA VAL A 197 0.64 -12.22 -14.91
C VAL A 197 2.04 -12.22 -14.32
N ASP A 198 3.02 -12.83 -15.01
CA ASP A 198 4.41 -12.88 -14.58
C ASP A 198 5.08 -11.50 -14.70
N GLY A 199 4.81 -10.77 -15.79
CA GLY A 199 5.28 -9.39 -15.98
C GLY A 199 4.75 -8.42 -14.94
N LEU A 200 3.45 -8.45 -14.65
CA LEU A 200 2.82 -7.68 -13.58
C LEU A 200 3.34 -8.11 -12.19
N GLY A 201 3.53 -9.40 -11.96
CA GLY A 201 4.11 -9.94 -10.73
C GLY A 201 5.53 -9.45 -10.47
N LEU A 202 6.38 -9.47 -11.51
CA LEU A 202 7.74 -8.95 -11.48
C LEU A 202 7.76 -7.43 -11.25
N LEU A 203 6.95 -6.66 -11.99
CA LEU A 203 6.83 -5.21 -11.82
C LEU A 203 6.39 -4.83 -10.39
N LYS A 204 5.40 -5.54 -9.85
CA LYS A 204 4.97 -5.42 -8.43
C LYS A 204 6.10 -5.74 -7.46
N ALA A 205 6.85 -6.82 -7.70
CA ALA A 205 7.98 -7.20 -6.85
C ALA A 205 9.09 -6.14 -6.86
N ILE A 206 9.44 -5.59 -8.04
CA ILE A 206 10.44 -4.54 -8.21
C ILE A 206 10.03 -3.25 -7.49
N ILE A 207 8.79 -2.78 -7.67
CA ILE A 207 8.28 -1.58 -6.98
C ILE A 207 8.25 -1.79 -5.45
N SER A 208 7.84 -2.98 -5.00
CA SER A 208 7.84 -3.35 -3.57
C SER A 208 9.26 -3.39 -2.99
N MET A 209 10.22 -3.96 -3.73
CA MET A 209 11.64 -4.01 -3.33
C MET A 209 12.23 -2.60 -3.26
N ALA A 210 11.99 -1.76 -4.28
CA ALA A 210 12.40 -0.37 -4.30
C ALA A 210 11.88 0.39 -3.05
N ARG A 211 10.61 0.17 -2.69
CA ARG A 211 9.97 0.81 -1.54
C ARG A 211 10.61 0.50 -0.18
N VAL A 212 11.14 -0.70 0.01
CA VAL A 212 11.74 -1.12 1.30
C VAL A 212 13.25 -0.91 1.37
N THR A 213 13.90 -0.60 0.25
CA THR A 213 15.37 -0.52 0.15
C THR A 213 15.89 0.85 0.57
N LYS A 214 16.81 0.84 1.53
CA LYS A 214 17.48 1.99 2.13
C LYS A 214 18.89 2.18 1.54
N PRO A 215 19.43 3.41 1.53
CA PRO A 215 20.76 3.67 0.96
C PRO A 215 21.87 3.12 1.86
N LEU A 216 22.96 2.64 1.25
CA LEU A 216 24.07 1.98 1.95
C LEU A 216 24.82 2.91 2.92
N ASP A 217 25.12 4.14 2.49
CA ASP A 217 26.04 5.05 3.21
C ASP A 217 25.41 5.82 4.38
N ARG A 218 24.16 5.53 4.76
CA ARG A 218 23.47 6.26 5.83
C ARG A 218 23.31 5.39 7.09
N PRO A 219 24.10 5.63 8.18
CA PRO A 219 23.72 5.11 9.49
C PRO A 219 22.32 5.64 9.85
N GLN A 220 21.62 4.92 10.74
CA GLN A 220 20.19 5.06 11.09
C GLN A 220 19.76 6.42 11.73
N ARG A 221 20.23 7.56 11.22
CA ARG A 221 19.51 8.83 11.39
C ARG A 221 18.14 8.67 10.75
N ARG A 222 17.12 9.18 11.44
CA ARG A 222 15.78 9.37 10.85
C ARG A 222 15.96 10.10 9.52
N GLU A 223 15.51 9.46 8.45
CA GLU A 223 15.41 10.14 7.16
C GLU A 223 14.51 11.37 7.34
N PRO A 224 14.83 12.52 6.72
CA PRO A 224 13.92 13.65 6.70
C PRO A 224 12.54 13.19 6.24
N PHE A 225 11.48 13.63 6.94
CA PHE A 225 10.12 13.29 6.55
C PHE A 225 9.87 13.79 5.12
N GLY A 226 9.57 12.89 4.19
CA GLY A 226 9.45 13.20 2.76
C GLY A 226 10.76 13.15 1.95
N ALA A 227 11.84 12.54 2.47
CA ALA A 227 13.03 12.27 1.67
C ALA A 227 12.68 11.37 0.46
N ARG A 228 13.12 11.76 -0.75
CA ARG A 228 12.86 10.99 -1.97
C ARG A 228 13.46 9.58 -1.85
N PRO A 229 12.73 8.51 -2.18
CA PRO A 229 13.25 7.15 -2.09
C PRO A 229 14.46 6.92 -2.99
N VAL A 230 15.36 6.01 -2.59
CA VAL A 230 16.65 5.73 -3.27
C VAL A 230 16.47 5.42 -4.75
N PHE A 231 15.56 4.49 -5.05
CA PHE A 231 15.23 4.08 -6.42
C PHE A 231 13.98 4.80 -6.95
N GLY A 232 13.65 5.97 -6.38
CA GLY A 232 12.52 6.78 -6.82
C GLY A 232 12.68 7.23 -8.28
N SER A 233 13.87 7.69 -8.68
CA SER A 233 14.18 8.06 -10.07
C SER A 233 14.06 6.88 -11.04
N PHE A 234 14.52 5.68 -10.66
CA PHE A 234 14.39 4.49 -11.50
C PHE A 234 12.91 4.15 -11.80
N ILE A 235 12.04 4.19 -10.79
CA ILE A 235 10.59 3.98 -11.01
C ILE A 235 9.98 5.15 -11.80
N ASP A 236 10.46 6.38 -11.60
CA ASP A 236 10.09 7.54 -12.43
C ASP A 236 10.46 7.37 -13.91
N ASP A 237 11.62 6.79 -14.21
CA ASP A 237 12.10 6.56 -15.58
C ASP A 237 11.34 5.40 -16.24
N LEU A 238 11.05 4.34 -15.47
CA LEU A 238 10.27 3.18 -15.92
C LEU A 238 8.84 3.55 -16.39
N PHE A 239 8.24 4.58 -15.79
CA PHE A 239 6.92 5.11 -16.13
C PHE A 239 6.98 6.46 -16.89
N SER A 240 8.11 6.81 -17.51
CA SER A 240 8.32 8.13 -18.14
C SER A 240 7.62 8.34 -19.49
N ASP A 241 7.57 7.30 -20.33
CA ASP A 241 6.93 7.31 -21.66
C ASP A 241 5.41 7.07 -21.61
N GLY A 242 4.90 6.58 -20.47
CA GLY A 242 3.49 6.26 -20.29
C GLY A 242 3.04 4.95 -20.94
N GLU A 243 3.95 4.13 -21.48
CA GLU A 243 3.60 2.83 -22.09
C GLU A 243 2.96 1.88 -21.08
N LEU A 244 3.52 1.80 -19.86
CA LEU A 244 2.95 1.00 -18.78
C LEU A 244 1.56 1.49 -18.34
N PHE A 245 1.31 2.81 -18.37
CA PHE A 245 -0.02 3.34 -18.07
C PHE A 245 -1.03 3.02 -19.18
N ALA A 246 -0.63 3.06 -20.46
CA ALA A 246 -1.46 2.64 -21.58
C ALA A 246 -1.76 1.13 -21.55
N ALA A 247 -0.77 0.31 -21.17
CA ALA A 247 -0.96 -1.11 -20.93
C ALA A 247 -1.94 -1.34 -19.77
N PHE A 248 -1.82 -0.63 -18.65
CA PHE A 248 -2.80 -0.70 -17.56
C PHE A 248 -4.21 -0.26 -17.99
N GLY A 249 -4.35 0.75 -18.85
CA GLY A 249 -5.65 1.14 -19.41
C GLY A 249 -6.31 -0.01 -20.17
N THR A 250 -5.53 -0.72 -20.99
CA THR A 250 -5.97 -1.92 -21.71
C THR A 250 -6.30 -3.07 -20.74
N ILE A 251 -5.46 -3.30 -19.72
CA ILE A 251 -5.63 -4.40 -18.77
C ILE A 251 -6.88 -4.20 -17.89
N LEU A 252 -7.11 -2.98 -17.41
CA LEU A 252 -8.25 -2.63 -16.56
C LEU A 252 -9.57 -2.54 -17.35
N GLY A 253 -9.51 -2.06 -18.60
CA GLY A 253 -10.69 -1.80 -19.41
C GLY A 253 -11.18 -2.98 -20.25
N SER A 254 -10.29 -3.88 -20.67
CA SER A 254 -10.65 -5.01 -21.55
C SER A 254 -11.50 -6.07 -20.82
N PRO A 255 -12.59 -6.58 -21.43
CA PRO A 255 -13.38 -7.68 -20.87
C PRO A 255 -12.63 -9.02 -20.87
N ASP A 256 -11.58 -9.16 -21.69
CA ASP A 256 -10.79 -10.39 -21.83
C ASP A 256 -9.68 -10.52 -20.78
N SER A 257 -9.38 -9.46 -20.02
CA SER A 257 -8.35 -9.45 -18.99
C SER A 257 -8.74 -10.33 -17.81
N LYS A 258 -7.80 -11.14 -17.31
CA LYS A 258 -8.07 -12.05 -16.19
C LYS A 258 -8.27 -11.24 -14.89
N PRO A 259 -9.16 -11.64 -13.96
CA PRO A 259 -9.36 -10.91 -12.70
C PRO A 259 -8.08 -10.68 -11.87
N MET A 260 -7.12 -11.61 -11.95
CA MET A 260 -5.80 -11.48 -11.33
C MET A 260 -4.95 -10.37 -11.97
N GLU A 261 -5.03 -10.18 -13.29
CA GLU A 261 -4.30 -9.12 -14.01
C GLU A 261 -4.86 -7.74 -13.65
N VAL A 262 -6.19 -7.61 -13.57
CA VAL A 262 -6.87 -6.40 -13.11
C VAL A 262 -6.48 -6.07 -11.66
N ALA A 263 -6.51 -7.06 -10.77
CA ALA A 263 -6.10 -6.87 -9.36
C ALA A 263 -4.63 -6.44 -9.24
N LEU A 264 -3.71 -7.08 -9.96
CA LEU A 264 -2.29 -6.71 -9.95
C LEU A 264 -2.06 -5.29 -10.50
N ALA A 265 -2.77 -4.88 -11.56
CA ALA A 265 -2.67 -3.52 -12.09
C ALA A 265 -3.19 -2.45 -11.11
N VAL A 266 -4.33 -2.70 -10.43
CA VAL A 266 -4.85 -1.82 -9.37
C VAL A 266 -3.90 -1.75 -8.17
N ASP A 267 -3.33 -2.88 -7.75
CA ASP A 267 -2.33 -2.94 -6.68
C ASP A 267 -1.08 -2.10 -7.05
N ILE A 268 -0.57 -2.23 -8.28
CA ILE A 268 0.61 -1.49 -8.76
C ILE A 268 0.35 0.01 -8.77
N LEU A 269 -0.80 0.45 -9.29
CA LEU A 269 -1.18 1.87 -9.29
C LEU A 269 -1.31 2.43 -7.86
N ASN A 270 -1.90 1.66 -6.94
CA ASN A 270 -1.96 2.04 -5.52
C ASN A 270 -0.57 2.13 -4.88
N MET A 271 0.30 1.15 -5.11
CA MET A 271 1.68 1.20 -4.59
C MET A 271 2.46 2.39 -5.17
N LEU A 272 2.29 2.71 -6.45
CA LEU A 272 2.93 3.85 -7.10
C LEU A 272 2.51 5.17 -6.41
N VAL A 273 1.19 5.39 -6.25
CA VAL A 273 0.67 6.62 -5.61
C VAL A 273 1.04 6.72 -4.13
N VAL A 274 1.02 5.61 -3.38
CA VAL A 274 1.43 5.57 -1.96
C VAL A 274 2.94 5.78 -1.78
N TYR A 275 3.76 5.44 -2.77
CA TYR A 275 5.22 5.47 -2.67
C TYR A 275 5.87 6.73 -3.27
N GLN A 276 5.40 7.17 -4.43
CA GLN A 276 5.92 8.35 -5.16
C GLN A 276 5.01 9.58 -5.05
N GLY A 277 3.76 9.42 -4.59
CA GLY A 277 2.72 10.45 -4.65
C GLY A 277 1.87 10.36 -5.93
N PRO A 278 0.74 11.09 -5.97
CA PRO A 278 -0.21 11.01 -7.08
C PRO A 278 0.21 11.75 -8.35
N ASP A 279 1.19 12.66 -8.28
CA ASP A 279 1.41 13.71 -9.30
C ASP A 279 1.79 13.16 -10.69
N ARG A 280 2.54 12.05 -10.75
CA ARG A 280 2.90 11.38 -12.00
C ARG A 280 1.67 10.79 -12.69
N LEU A 281 0.86 10.02 -11.95
CA LEU A 281 -0.37 9.43 -12.47
C LEU A 281 -1.36 10.55 -12.85
N ARG A 282 -1.53 11.56 -12.00
CA ARG A 282 -2.36 12.74 -12.28
C ARG A 282 -1.94 13.44 -13.58
N SER A 283 -0.63 13.64 -13.78
CA SER A 283 -0.09 14.25 -15.01
C SER A 283 -0.35 13.40 -16.25
N TYR A 284 -0.21 12.07 -16.15
CA TYR A 284 -0.55 11.16 -17.24
C TYR A 284 -2.04 11.25 -17.61
N LEU A 285 -2.94 11.11 -16.63
CA LEU A 285 -4.40 11.20 -16.83
C LEU A 285 -4.86 12.57 -17.37
N ALA A 286 -4.09 13.65 -17.11
CA ALA A 286 -4.33 14.97 -17.69
C ALA A 286 -3.86 15.11 -19.16
N SER A 287 -2.98 14.23 -19.63
CA SER A 287 -2.28 14.34 -20.91
C SER A 287 -2.63 13.27 -21.95
N GLU A 288 -3.24 12.16 -21.52
CA GLU A 288 -3.52 10.99 -22.37
C GLU A 288 -4.51 11.24 -23.53
N GLY A 289 -5.21 12.39 -23.56
CA GLY A 289 -5.98 12.88 -24.71
C GLY A 289 -7.27 12.11 -25.08
N LYS A 290 -7.43 10.89 -24.58
CA LYS A 290 -8.53 9.95 -24.89
C LYS A 290 -9.78 10.17 -24.02
N CYS A 291 -10.25 11.42 -23.93
CA CYS A 291 -11.44 11.75 -23.15
C CYS A 291 -12.72 11.25 -23.81
N ILE A 292 -13.63 10.70 -23.00
CA ILE A 292 -14.96 10.28 -23.44
C ILE A 292 -15.96 11.45 -23.38
N PRO A 293 -16.92 11.55 -24.30
CA PRO A 293 -17.96 12.59 -24.28
C PRO A 293 -18.86 12.44 -23.04
N ALA A 294 -19.65 13.47 -22.74
CA ALA A 294 -20.67 13.40 -21.69
C ALA A 294 -21.82 12.45 -22.08
N PRO A 295 -22.42 11.74 -21.11
CA PRO A 295 -23.54 10.84 -21.37
C PRO A 295 -24.74 11.63 -21.89
N ALA A 296 -25.36 11.13 -22.96
CA ALA A 296 -26.55 11.73 -23.55
C ALA A 296 -27.82 11.45 -22.72
N SER A 297 -27.76 10.49 -21.78
CA SER A 297 -28.88 10.11 -20.92
C SER A 297 -28.42 9.55 -19.57
N ASP A 298 -29.23 9.71 -18.54
CA ASP A 298 -29.02 9.09 -17.22
C ASP A 298 -29.13 7.55 -17.25
N LYS A 299 -29.56 6.96 -18.37
CA LYS A 299 -29.53 5.51 -18.63
C LYS A 299 -28.21 5.02 -19.22
N GLU A 300 -27.32 5.92 -19.63
CA GLU A 300 -26.06 5.57 -20.25
C GLU A 300 -25.01 5.20 -19.21
N ARG A 301 -24.33 4.08 -19.43
CA ARG A 301 -23.33 3.53 -18.52
C ARG A 301 -21.94 3.70 -19.11
N ILE A 302 -20.96 4.04 -18.29
CA ILE A 302 -19.57 4.16 -18.75
C ILE A 302 -19.09 2.83 -19.34
N THR A 303 -18.50 2.89 -20.52
CA THR A 303 -17.89 1.75 -21.22
C THR A 303 -16.46 2.10 -21.60
N TRP A 304 -15.61 1.08 -21.73
CA TRP A 304 -14.25 1.21 -22.20
C TRP A 304 -14.12 0.56 -23.57
N THR A 305 -13.34 1.19 -24.44
CA THR A 305 -12.94 0.74 -25.77
C THR A 305 -11.42 0.84 -25.90
N PRO A 306 -10.76 0.20 -26.89
CA PRO A 306 -9.30 0.33 -27.10
C PRO A 306 -8.81 1.79 -27.27
N ASP A 307 -9.69 2.67 -27.76
CA ASP A 307 -9.42 4.11 -27.93
C ASP A 307 -9.72 4.95 -26.66
N SER A 308 -10.23 4.33 -25.59
CA SER A 308 -10.51 4.98 -24.31
C SER A 308 -9.25 5.17 -23.46
N SER A 309 -9.31 6.13 -22.55
CA SER A 309 -8.28 6.44 -21.55
C SER A 309 -8.10 5.36 -20.47
N LEU A 310 -6.95 5.42 -19.79
CA LEU A 310 -6.74 4.78 -18.49
C LEU A 310 -7.75 5.32 -17.46
N PHE A 311 -8.11 6.61 -17.49
CA PHE A 311 -9.10 7.13 -16.55
C PHE A 311 -10.49 6.49 -16.75
N THR A 312 -10.94 6.31 -18.00
CA THR A 312 -12.17 5.55 -18.30
C THR A 312 -12.08 4.13 -17.76
N ALA A 313 -10.93 3.45 -17.93
CA ALA A 313 -10.73 2.11 -17.41
C ALA A 313 -10.83 2.06 -15.87
N LEU A 314 -10.21 3.01 -15.15
CA LEU A 314 -10.29 3.13 -13.69
C LEU A 314 -11.73 3.30 -13.19
N LEU A 315 -12.51 4.17 -13.84
CA LEU A 315 -13.93 4.38 -13.50
C LEU A 315 -14.79 3.15 -13.82
N VAL A 316 -14.54 2.47 -14.94
CA VAL A 316 -15.19 1.21 -15.31
C VAL A 316 -14.94 0.11 -14.27
N VAL A 317 -13.71 -0.05 -13.78
CA VAL A 317 -13.41 -1.05 -12.73
C VAL A 317 -13.98 -0.62 -11.38
N PHE A 318 -13.95 0.67 -11.03
CA PHE A 318 -14.52 1.19 -9.78
C PHE A 318 -16.04 0.94 -9.69
N GLU A 319 -16.75 1.11 -10.81
CA GLU A 319 -18.18 0.84 -10.90
C GLU A 319 -18.47 -0.68 -10.82
N ARG A 320 -17.71 -1.49 -11.56
CA ARG A 320 -18.04 -2.91 -11.83
C ARG A 320 -17.41 -3.94 -10.89
N ASN A 321 -16.27 -3.64 -10.28
CA ASN A 321 -15.48 -4.61 -9.52
C ASN A 321 -15.52 -4.32 -8.01
N GLU A 322 -16.55 -4.85 -7.35
CA GLU A 322 -16.78 -4.68 -5.91
C GLU A 322 -15.57 -5.06 -5.03
N PRO A 323 -14.89 -6.23 -5.19
CA PRO A 323 -13.68 -6.56 -4.42
C PRO A 323 -12.55 -5.53 -4.50
N LEU A 324 -12.44 -4.79 -5.61
CA LEU A 324 -11.41 -3.76 -5.81
C LEU A 324 -11.91 -2.34 -5.50
N ARG A 325 -13.20 -2.14 -5.23
CA ARG A 325 -13.81 -0.80 -5.09
C ARG A 325 -13.16 0.03 -3.98
N ILE A 326 -12.85 -0.57 -2.82
CA ILE A 326 -12.18 0.13 -1.71
C ILE A 326 -10.75 0.54 -2.10
N GLN A 327 -10.02 -0.29 -2.85
CA GLN A 327 -8.68 0.07 -3.33
C GLN A 327 -8.74 1.21 -4.36
N LEU A 328 -9.70 1.14 -5.28
CA LEU A 328 -9.91 2.19 -6.29
C LEU A 328 -10.45 3.49 -5.69
N PHE A 329 -11.31 3.43 -4.67
CA PHE A 329 -11.76 4.60 -3.91
C PHE A 329 -10.57 5.36 -3.30
N ASN A 330 -9.67 4.65 -2.61
CA ASN A 330 -8.48 5.27 -2.02
C ASN A 330 -7.55 5.85 -3.10
N LEU A 331 -7.33 5.11 -4.20
CA LEU A 331 -6.55 5.59 -5.35
C LEU A 331 -7.14 6.88 -5.94
N LEU A 332 -8.45 6.89 -6.23
CA LEU A 332 -9.16 8.05 -6.78
C LEU A 332 -9.11 9.23 -5.81
N ARG A 333 -9.30 9.02 -4.51
CA ARG A 333 -9.22 10.10 -3.49
C ARG A 333 -7.84 10.76 -3.46
N GLU A 334 -6.74 9.99 -3.55
CA GLU A 334 -5.40 10.57 -3.60
C GLU A 334 -5.09 11.24 -4.96
N ILE A 335 -5.57 10.70 -6.08
CA ILE A 335 -5.47 11.38 -7.39
C ILE A 335 -6.22 12.72 -7.33
N PHE A 336 -7.42 12.75 -6.76
CA PHE A 336 -8.24 13.95 -6.62
C PHE A 336 -7.66 14.94 -5.60
N ARG A 337 -6.69 14.55 -4.76
CA ARG A 337 -6.11 15.44 -3.74
C ARG A 337 -5.26 16.56 -4.35
N VAL A 338 -5.92 17.63 -4.78
CA VAL A 338 -5.31 18.85 -5.32
C VAL A 338 -5.46 20.00 -4.30
N PRO A 339 -4.40 20.77 -3.99
CA PRO A 339 -4.49 21.90 -3.06
C PRO A 339 -5.44 23.00 -3.54
N LEU A 340 -6.20 23.58 -2.61
CA LEU A 340 -7.05 24.75 -2.88
C LEU A 340 -6.24 25.91 -3.46
N GLY A 341 -6.81 26.60 -4.46
CA GLY A 341 -6.18 27.75 -5.14
C GLY A 341 -5.13 27.41 -6.20
N GLN A 342 -4.77 26.12 -6.40
CA GLN A 342 -3.92 25.72 -7.52
C GLN A 342 -4.74 25.34 -8.75
N ASP A 343 -4.35 25.89 -9.90
CA ASP A 343 -5.01 25.60 -11.17
C ASP A 343 -4.37 24.37 -11.83
N ASP A 344 -4.97 23.20 -11.58
CA ASP A 344 -4.41 21.90 -11.93
C ASP A 344 -4.94 21.36 -13.28
N LYS A 345 -4.03 20.85 -14.10
CA LYS A 345 -4.33 20.32 -15.45
C LYS A 345 -5.27 19.12 -15.42
N PHE A 346 -5.14 18.24 -14.42
CA PHE A 346 -6.03 17.09 -14.29
C PHE A 346 -7.45 17.55 -13.91
N LEU A 347 -7.63 18.52 -13.01
CA LEU A 347 -8.97 19.04 -12.73
C LEU A 347 -9.63 19.69 -13.96
N SER A 348 -8.84 20.28 -14.85
CA SER A 348 -9.32 20.81 -16.15
C SER A 348 -9.82 19.71 -17.11
N VAL A 349 -9.37 18.46 -16.93
CA VAL A 349 -9.79 17.29 -17.70
C VAL A 349 -10.89 16.50 -16.98
N PHE A 350 -10.79 16.32 -15.66
CA PHE A 350 -11.69 15.54 -14.82
C PHE A 350 -13.12 16.11 -14.80
N TYR A 351 -13.27 17.40 -14.50
CA TYR A 351 -14.60 18.00 -14.33
C TYR A 351 -15.42 18.02 -15.64
N PRO A 352 -14.87 18.43 -16.80
CA PRO A 352 -15.65 18.47 -18.03
C PRO A 352 -15.92 17.10 -18.68
N ASN A 353 -15.05 16.10 -18.47
CA ASN A 353 -15.08 14.84 -19.25
C ASN A 353 -15.42 13.58 -18.43
N TYR A 354 -15.27 13.58 -17.10
CA TYR A 354 -15.35 12.37 -16.29
C TYR A 354 -16.24 12.47 -15.05
N MET A 355 -16.36 13.65 -14.43
CA MET A 355 -17.17 13.83 -13.21
C MET A 355 -18.64 13.43 -13.42
N HIS A 356 -19.25 13.77 -14.57
CA HIS A 356 -20.61 13.33 -14.90
C HIS A 356 -20.75 11.81 -14.98
N TRP A 357 -19.72 11.08 -15.41
CA TRP A 357 -19.75 9.61 -15.49
C TRP A 357 -19.65 8.99 -14.10
N LEU A 358 -18.78 9.54 -13.24
CA LEU A 358 -18.68 9.15 -11.83
C LEU A 358 -20.02 9.32 -11.09
N LEU A 359 -20.82 10.33 -11.47
CA LEU A 359 -22.13 10.62 -10.85
C LEU A 359 -23.30 9.83 -11.47
N GLN A 360 -23.16 9.18 -12.63
CA GLN A 360 -24.27 8.42 -13.26
C GLN A 360 -24.95 7.42 -12.30
N PRO A 361 -24.23 6.65 -11.46
CA PRO A 361 -24.87 5.71 -10.53
C PRO A 361 -25.75 6.38 -9.45
N LEU A 362 -25.59 7.67 -9.15
CA LEU A 362 -26.51 8.37 -8.23
C LEU A 362 -27.87 8.67 -8.89
N LYS A 363 -27.88 8.85 -10.22
CA LYS A 363 -29.07 9.14 -11.02
C LYS A 363 -29.94 7.91 -11.24
N ASN A 364 -29.30 6.79 -11.62
CA ASN A 364 -30.00 5.58 -12.04
C ASN A 364 -29.56 4.37 -11.21
N ASN A 365 -30.49 3.82 -10.43
CA ASN A 365 -30.24 2.64 -9.59
C ASN A 365 -30.17 1.32 -10.38
N ALA A 366 -30.47 1.30 -11.69
CA ALA A 366 -30.56 0.07 -12.48
C ALA A 366 -29.22 -0.48 -13.02
N PHE A 367 -28.08 0.13 -12.68
CA PHE A 367 -26.76 -0.30 -13.20
C PHE A 367 -26.17 -1.52 -12.48
N VAL A 368 -26.49 -1.71 -11.20
CA VAL A 368 -26.09 -2.88 -10.41
C VAL A 368 -27.37 -3.56 -9.91
N PRO A 369 -27.64 -4.84 -10.28
CA PRO A 369 -28.90 -5.51 -9.90
C PRO A 369 -29.04 -5.82 -8.41
N ASP A 370 -27.93 -5.92 -7.68
CA ASP A 370 -27.93 -6.13 -6.23
C ASP A 370 -28.03 -4.79 -5.49
N GLU A 371 -29.04 -4.66 -4.62
CA GLU A 371 -29.31 -3.41 -3.90
C GLU A 371 -28.20 -3.03 -2.91
N SER A 372 -27.49 -4.01 -2.33
CA SER A 372 -26.38 -3.75 -1.39
C SER A 372 -25.14 -3.27 -2.13
N ALA A 373 -24.75 -3.95 -3.21
CA ALA A 373 -23.61 -3.56 -4.02
C ALA A 373 -23.84 -2.22 -4.75
N MET A 374 -25.09 -1.91 -5.13
CA MET A 374 -25.47 -0.58 -5.63
C MET A 374 -25.38 0.48 -4.53
N PHE A 375 -25.82 0.16 -3.31
CA PHE A 375 -25.68 1.03 -2.14
C PHE A 375 -24.20 1.36 -1.88
N ASP A 376 -23.32 0.36 -1.81
CA ASP A 376 -21.88 0.57 -1.53
C ASP A 376 -21.18 1.40 -2.61
N LEU A 377 -21.61 1.28 -3.87
CA LEU A 377 -21.15 2.10 -4.97
C LEU A 377 -21.61 3.57 -4.83
N GLN A 378 -22.90 3.79 -4.55
CA GLN A 378 -23.45 5.14 -4.34
C GLN A 378 -22.83 5.83 -3.12
N ASP A 379 -22.57 5.07 -2.04
CA ASP A 379 -21.90 5.53 -0.82
C ASP A 379 -20.46 6.00 -1.13
N SER A 380 -19.70 5.17 -1.85
CA SER A 380 -18.33 5.50 -2.31
C SER A 380 -18.30 6.75 -3.21
N ILE A 381 -19.29 6.94 -4.09
CA ILE A 381 -19.39 8.11 -4.97
C ILE A 381 -19.74 9.37 -4.16
N MET A 382 -20.67 9.28 -3.20
CA MET A 382 -21.00 10.42 -2.33
C MET A 382 -19.83 10.81 -1.43
N GLU A 383 -19.01 9.86 -0.96
CA GLU A 383 -17.78 10.18 -0.21
C GLU A 383 -16.74 10.87 -1.09
N LEU A 384 -16.54 10.43 -2.35
CA LEU A 384 -15.67 11.14 -3.32
C LEU A 384 -16.19 12.55 -3.63
N LEU A 385 -17.51 12.73 -3.78
CA LEU A 385 -18.12 14.05 -4.02
C LEU A 385 -18.00 14.97 -2.79
N THR A 386 -18.16 14.43 -1.59
CA THR A 386 -17.92 15.12 -0.31
C THR A 386 -16.47 15.59 -0.25
N PHE A 387 -15.51 14.71 -0.53
CA PHE A 387 -14.09 15.06 -0.60
C PHE A 387 -13.80 16.16 -1.63
N CYS A 388 -14.36 16.08 -2.84
CA CYS A 388 -14.23 17.13 -3.86
C CYS A 388 -14.81 18.48 -3.40
N THR A 389 -15.91 18.44 -2.64
CA THR A 389 -16.58 19.63 -2.09
C THR A 389 -15.73 20.30 -1.02
N GLU A 390 -14.99 19.54 -0.20
CA GLU A 390 -14.06 20.11 0.78
C GLU A 390 -12.75 20.64 0.14
N ASN A 391 -12.24 19.98 -0.92
CA ASN A 391 -10.85 20.18 -1.36
C ASN A 391 -10.69 20.94 -2.71
N HIS A 392 -11.70 21.07 -3.55
CA HIS A 392 -11.57 21.72 -4.87
C HIS A 392 -12.12 23.15 -4.89
N GLY A 393 -11.47 24.06 -5.63
CA GLY A 393 -11.94 25.44 -5.85
C GLY A 393 -13.16 25.55 -6.77
N TYR A 394 -13.27 26.66 -7.51
CA TYR A 394 -14.41 27.06 -8.35
C TYR A 394 -15.06 25.95 -9.19
N ARG A 395 -14.27 24.97 -9.67
CA ARG A 395 -14.75 23.82 -10.46
C ARG A 395 -15.86 23.01 -9.77
N VAL A 396 -15.84 22.89 -8.45
CA VAL A 396 -16.92 22.20 -7.71
C VAL A 396 -18.19 23.05 -7.60
N LYS A 397 -18.06 24.38 -7.48
CA LYS A 397 -19.20 25.32 -7.56
C LYS A 397 -19.92 25.18 -8.92
N TYR A 398 -19.14 25.11 -10.00
CA TYR A 398 -19.66 24.92 -11.37
C TYR A 398 -20.38 23.58 -11.58
N LEU A 399 -19.89 22.50 -10.95
CA LEU A 399 -20.56 21.20 -10.97
C LEU A 399 -21.97 21.29 -10.34
N PHE A 400 -22.11 21.99 -9.22
CA PHE A 400 -23.39 22.12 -8.51
C PHE A 400 -24.44 22.87 -9.34
N GLY A 401 -24.03 23.84 -10.17
CA GLY A 401 -24.92 24.52 -11.13
C GLY A 401 -25.29 23.68 -12.36
N ARG A 402 -24.57 22.59 -12.65
CA ARG A 402 -24.77 21.76 -13.85
C ARG A 402 -25.31 20.35 -13.61
N GLN A 403 -25.27 19.84 -12.39
CA GLN A 403 -25.80 18.52 -12.03
C GLN A 403 -26.72 18.65 -10.81
N PRO A 404 -27.78 17.82 -10.69
CA PRO A 404 -28.74 17.90 -9.59
C PRO A 404 -28.18 17.30 -8.28
N ILE A 405 -27.06 17.86 -7.80
CA ILE A 405 -26.32 17.40 -6.62
C ILE A 405 -27.21 17.42 -5.36
N ALA A 406 -28.02 18.47 -5.20
CA ALA A 406 -28.98 18.58 -4.11
C ALA A 406 -30.00 17.43 -4.09
N THR A 407 -30.50 17.02 -5.25
CA THR A 407 -31.45 15.89 -5.37
C THR A 407 -30.82 14.56 -4.95
N TYR A 408 -29.51 14.36 -5.20
CA TYR A 408 -28.80 13.18 -4.72
C TYR A 408 -28.67 13.19 -3.20
N ALA A 409 -28.28 14.33 -2.62
CA ALA A 409 -28.18 14.50 -1.17
C ALA A 409 -29.55 14.32 -0.48
N GLU A 410 -30.61 14.94 -1.00
CA GLU A 410 -31.98 14.76 -0.49
C GLU A 410 -32.44 13.30 -0.53
N LYS A 411 -32.25 12.60 -1.67
CA LYS A 411 -32.59 11.18 -1.83
C LYS A 411 -31.91 10.30 -0.78
N MET A 412 -30.65 10.60 -0.45
CA MET A 412 -29.89 9.88 0.58
C MET A 412 -30.31 10.26 2.01
N LEU A 413 -30.58 11.54 2.29
CA LEU A 413 -31.12 12.00 3.58
C LEU A 413 -32.51 11.42 3.89
N ARG A 414 -33.32 11.15 2.87
CA ARG A 414 -34.64 10.49 3.01
C ARG A 414 -34.57 8.95 2.98
N SER A 415 -33.38 8.35 2.95
CA SER A 415 -33.23 6.89 2.89
C SER A 415 -33.56 6.22 4.22
N THR A 416 -34.10 5.01 4.16
CA THR A 416 -34.21 4.12 5.32
C THR A 416 -32.86 3.56 5.77
N ASN A 417 -31.83 3.60 4.90
CA ASN A 417 -30.49 3.17 5.25
C ASN A 417 -29.73 4.29 5.99
N LYS A 418 -29.48 4.06 7.28
CA LYS A 418 -28.80 5.01 8.18
C LYS A 418 -27.39 5.41 7.71
N LEU A 419 -26.70 4.58 6.92
CA LEU A 419 -25.38 4.90 6.37
C LEU A 419 -25.48 5.96 5.26
N PHE A 420 -26.44 5.84 4.34
CA PHE A 420 -26.72 6.89 3.35
C PHE A 420 -27.07 8.22 4.01
N VAL A 421 -27.88 8.20 5.07
CA VAL A 421 -28.18 9.40 5.84
C VAL A 421 -26.89 9.99 6.42
N ILE A 422 -26.05 9.18 7.08
CA ILE A 422 -24.76 9.65 7.63
C ILE A 422 -23.85 10.27 6.55
N HIS A 423 -23.71 9.66 5.38
CA HIS A 423 -22.87 10.21 4.31
C HIS A 423 -23.46 11.47 3.67
N ALA A 424 -24.78 11.57 3.53
CA ALA A 424 -25.41 12.81 3.08
C ALA A 424 -25.35 13.93 4.13
N VAL A 425 -25.38 13.62 5.43
CA VAL A 425 -25.11 14.61 6.49
C VAL A 425 -23.64 15.05 6.48
N LYS A 426 -22.68 14.14 6.23
CA LYS A 426 -21.28 14.52 5.99
C LYS A 426 -21.13 15.42 4.74
N PHE A 427 -21.92 15.21 3.69
CA PHE A 427 -21.95 16.12 2.53
C PHE A 427 -22.50 17.52 2.88
N VAL A 428 -23.59 17.60 3.65
CA VAL A 428 -24.11 18.89 4.18
C VAL A 428 -23.05 19.57 5.06
N ARG A 429 -22.34 18.80 5.88
CA ARG A 429 -21.20 19.27 6.67
C ARG A 429 -20.09 19.85 5.80
N ALA A 430 -19.67 19.15 4.75
CA ALA A 430 -18.63 19.61 3.83
C ALA A 430 -18.99 20.96 3.19
N CYS A 431 -20.25 21.14 2.77
CA CYS A 431 -20.77 22.41 2.28
C CYS A 431 -20.65 23.53 3.34
N ALA A 432 -21.01 23.25 4.61
CA ALA A 432 -20.89 24.23 5.70
C ALA A 432 -19.41 24.54 6.06
N VAL A 433 -18.52 23.54 6.04
CA VAL A 433 -17.09 23.67 6.38
C VAL A 433 -16.36 24.64 5.47
N ARG A 434 -16.81 24.79 4.22
CA ARG A 434 -16.26 25.77 3.28
C ARG A 434 -16.40 27.22 3.74
N ALA A 435 -17.43 27.53 4.56
CA ALA A 435 -17.70 28.87 5.06
C ALA A 435 -17.86 29.98 3.98
N GLU A 436 -18.09 29.60 2.73
CA GLU A 436 -18.35 30.50 1.60
C GLU A 436 -19.86 30.76 1.43
N ALA A 437 -20.22 31.93 0.88
CA ALA A 437 -21.61 32.30 0.68
C ALA A 437 -22.32 31.36 -0.30
N PHE A 438 -21.63 30.89 -1.35
CA PHE A 438 -22.16 29.96 -2.33
C PHE A 438 -22.73 28.68 -1.71
N PHE A 439 -21.95 27.96 -0.90
CA PHE A 439 -22.41 26.70 -0.29
C PHE A 439 -23.52 26.93 0.74
N SER A 440 -23.46 28.05 1.49
CA SER A 440 -24.51 28.43 2.43
C SER A 440 -25.84 28.69 1.71
N ARG A 441 -25.82 29.45 0.61
CA ARG A 441 -26.98 29.68 -0.28
C ARG A 441 -27.49 28.37 -0.87
N PHE A 442 -26.61 27.49 -1.36
CA PHE A 442 -26.97 26.18 -1.92
C PHE A 442 -27.73 25.30 -0.91
N LEU A 443 -27.26 25.20 0.35
CA LEU A 443 -27.93 24.41 1.39
C LEU A 443 -29.33 24.95 1.72
N ILE A 444 -29.49 26.28 1.77
CA ILE A 444 -30.75 26.97 2.07
C ILE A 444 -31.75 26.85 0.91
N GLN A 445 -31.33 27.19 -0.31
CA GLN A 445 -32.19 27.22 -1.50
C GLN A 445 -32.74 25.84 -1.86
N ASN A 446 -31.97 24.78 -1.60
CA ASN A 446 -32.38 23.39 -1.83
C ASN A 446 -33.00 22.72 -0.59
N ASP A 447 -33.24 23.49 0.49
CA ASP A 447 -33.89 23.04 1.72
C ASP A 447 -33.31 21.75 2.34
N LEU A 448 -31.98 21.55 2.27
CA LEU A 448 -31.35 20.29 2.67
C LEU A 448 -31.37 20.04 4.20
N PHE A 449 -31.62 21.08 5.00
CA PHE A 449 -31.82 20.98 6.44
C PHE A 449 -33.14 20.28 6.81
N THR A 450 -34.20 20.41 6.01
CA THR A 450 -35.49 19.75 6.28
C THR A 450 -35.41 18.21 6.24
N PRO A 451 -34.93 17.56 5.16
CA PRO A 451 -34.76 16.10 5.15
C PRO A 451 -33.66 15.64 6.11
N MET A 452 -32.66 16.47 6.42
CA MET A 452 -31.67 16.15 7.46
C MET A 452 -32.32 16.05 8.84
N LEU A 453 -32.98 17.12 9.32
CA LEU A 453 -33.54 17.16 10.66
C LEU A 453 -34.73 16.22 10.86
N ALA A 454 -35.43 15.85 9.78
CA ALA A 454 -36.46 14.80 9.81
C ALA A 454 -35.95 13.41 10.26
N ASN A 455 -34.62 13.20 10.32
CA ASN A 455 -34.02 11.99 10.88
C ASN A 455 -33.82 12.04 12.42
N LEU A 456 -34.16 13.16 13.08
CA LEU A 456 -34.26 13.24 14.53
C LEU A 456 -35.65 12.78 14.97
N GLU A 457 -35.71 11.81 15.89
CA GLU A 457 -36.96 11.31 16.44
C GLU A 457 -37.52 12.30 17.47
N ILE A 458 -38.76 12.75 17.28
CA ILE A 458 -39.47 13.67 18.21
C ILE A 458 -40.00 12.89 19.42
N GLY A 459 -39.89 13.48 20.61
CA GLY A 459 -40.29 12.89 21.88
C GLY A 459 -39.36 11.76 22.38
N LYS A 460 -38.13 11.67 21.85
CA LYS A 460 -37.22 10.54 22.10
C LYS A 460 -35.75 10.96 22.16
N PRO A 461 -34.91 10.25 22.93
CA PRO A 461 -33.48 10.56 23.03
C PRO A 461 -32.75 10.23 21.72
N ASN A 462 -32.26 11.26 21.03
CA ASN A 462 -31.54 11.17 19.76
C ASN A 462 -30.06 10.74 19.92
N THR A 463 -29.81 9.61 20.59
CA THR A 463 -28.46 9.11 20.92
C THR A 463 -27.82 8.20 19.86
N GLY A 464 -28.53 7.92 18.76
CA GLY A 464 -28.00 7.12 17.65
C GLY A 464 -26.98 7.88 16.79
N ALA A 465 -26.13 7.14 16.06
CA ALA A 465 -25.07 7.73 15.23
C ALA A 465 -25.55 8.81 14.25
N VAL A 466 -26.74 8.64 13.65
CA VAL A 466 -27.37 9.65 12.77
C VAL A 466 -27.60 10.97 13.52
N GLY A 467 -28.23 10.91 14.70
CA GLY A 467 -28.46 12.08 15.56
C GLY A 467 -27.17 12.75 16.00
N SER A 468 -26.17 11.96 16.41
CA SER A 468 -24.85 12.48 16.80
C SER A 468 -24.14 13.24 15.67
N VAL A 469 -24.22 12.76 14.42
CA VAL A 469 -23.60 13.47 13.27
C VAL A 469 -24.41 14.72 12.90
N ILE A 470 -25.75 14.68 12.93
CA ILE A 470 -26.59 15.88 12.72
C ILE A 470 -26.29 16.96 13.77
N LEU A 471 -26.14 16.57 15.04
CA LEU A 471 -25.80 17.49 16.13
C LEU A 471 -24.39 18.06 16.00
N GLU A 472 -23.44 17.33 15.43
CA GLU A 472 -22.10 17.86 15.12
C GLU A 472 -22.18 18.94 14.03
N VAL A 473 -22.98 18.74 12.97
CA VAL A 473 -23.19 19.76 11.92
C VAL A 473 -23.82 21.03 12.49
N LEU A 474 -24.89 20.89 13.29
CA LEU A 474 -25.54 22.03 13.93
C LEU A 474 -24.59 22.76 14.89
N SER A 475 -23.82 22.03 15.70
CA SER A 475 -22.83 22.63 16.60
C SER A 475 -21.65 23.25 15.86
N PHE A 476 -21.25 22.72 14.69
CA PHE A 476 -20.23 23.31 13.84
C PHE A 476 -20.70 24.68 13.33
N ILE A 477 -21.90 24.75 12.72
CA ILE A 477 -22.51 25.97 12.18
C ILE A 477 -22.63 27.07 13.24
N GLU A 478 -23.04 26.69 14.46
CA GLU A 478 -23.09 27.59 15.63
C GLU A 478 -21.69 28.12 16.00
N LYS A 479 -20.71 27.22 16.15
CA LYS A 479 -19.35 27.59 16.60
C LYS A 479 -18.62 28.49 15.62
N THR A 480 -18.71 28.21 14.32
CA THR A 480 -18.13 29.04 13.26
C THR A 480 -18.96 30.29 12.94
N ASN A 481 -20.17 30.41 13.50
CA ASN A 481 -21.12 31.51 13.29
C ASN A 481 -21.40 31.80 11.81
N LEU A 482 -21.81 30.78 11.06
CA LEU A 482 -22.23 30.93 9.66
C LEU A 482 -23.60 31.61 9.62
N THR A 483 -23.60 32.96 9.66
CA THR A 483 -24.77 33.80 9.98
C THR A 483 -26.03 33.45 9.19
N SER A 484 -25.93 33.26 7.87
CA SER A 484 -27.06 32.89 7.00
C SER A 484 -27.64 31.50 7.31
N LEU A 485 -26.79 30.54 7.70
CA LEU A 485 -27.23 29.22 8.14
C LEU A 485 -27.83 29.27 9.55
N VAL A 486 -27.26 30.05 10.47
CA VAL A 486 -27.79 30.28 11.82
C VAL A 486 -29.21 30.90 11.74
N GLU A 487 -29.38 31.94 10.92
CA GLU A 487 -30.67 32.58 10.63
C GLU A 487 -31.70 31.58 10.11
N HIS A 488 -31.35 30.84 9.05
CA HIS A 488 -32.23 29.84 8.45
C HIS A 488 -32.60 28.72 9.43
N ILE A 489 -31.64 28.23 10.22
CA ILE A 489 -31.88 27.13 11.16
C ILE A 489 -32.77 27.59 12.31
N TYR A 490 -32.51 28.77 12.87
CA TYR A 490 -33.32 29.33 13.95
C TYR A 490 -34.77 29.57 13.49
N THR A 491 -34.95 30.37 12.44
CA THR A 491 -36.28 30.77 11.95
C THR A 491 -37.16 29.60 11.53
N LYS A 492 -36.58 28.55 10.93
CA LYS A 492 -37.36 27.42 10.38
C LYS A 492 -37.51 26.22 11.32
N PHE A 493 -36.52 25.95 12.19
CA PHE A 493 -36.45 24.67 12.92
C PHE A 493 -36.40 24.79 14.44
N TYR A 494 -36.11 25.96 15.03
CA TYR A 494 -35.95 26.11 16.48
C TYR A 494 -37.18 25.64 17.26
N GLU A 495 -38.39 26.12 16.92
CA GLU A 495 -39.62 25.76 17.64
C GLU A 495 -39.90 24.24 17.63
N THR A 496 -39.56 23.55 16.54
CA THR A 496 -39.79 22.11 16.35
C THR A 496 -38.81 21.25 17.13
N TYR A 497 -37.52 21.62 17.18
CA TYR A 497 -36.44 20.75 17.69
C TYR A 497 -35.77 21.21 18.99
N LYS A 498 -36.09 22.40 19.51
CA LYS A 498 -35.55 22.90 20.80
C LYS A 498 -35.78 21.96 21.98
N ALA A 499 -36.90 21.22 21.99
CA ALA A 499 -37.21 20.25 23.04
C ALA A 499 -36.37 18.97 22.94
N GLU A 500 -36.05 18.54 21.71
CA GLU A 500 -35.32 17.31 21.44
C GLU A 500 -33.81 17.46 21.64
N CYS A 501 -33.28 18.65 21.33
CA CYS A 501 -31.84 18.92 21.29
C CYS A 501 -31.49 20.30 21.93
N PRO A 502 -31.91 20.55 23.20
CA PRO A 502 -31.91 21.89 23.79
C PRO A 502 -30.52 22.54 23.83
N LEU A 503 -29.46 21.79 24.15
CA LEU A 503 -28.10 22.34 24.25
C LEU A 503 -27.62 23.01 22.96
N VAL A 504 -27.98 22.46 21.80
CA VAL A 504 -27.52 22.97 20.50
C VAL A 504 -28.47 24.07 19.99
N PHE A 505 -29.78 23.91 20.17
CA PHE A 505 -30.75 24.92 19.72
C PHE A 505 -30.76 26.19 20.58
N GLU A 506 -30.49 26.13 21.89
CA GLU A 506 -30.29 27.32 22.71
C GLU A 506 -28.97 28.04 22.38
N ALA A 507 -27.93 27.29 21.99
CA ALA A 507 -26.68 27.89 21.49
C ALA A 507 -26.91 28.61 20.13
N ILE A 508 -27.62 27.98 19.19
CA ILE A 508 -28.04 28.58 17.92
C ILE A 508 -28.87 29.84 18.15
N ARG A 509 -29.84 29.81 19.08
CA ARG A 509 -30.60 30.99 19.48
C ARG A 509 -29.71 32.10 20.03
N THR A 510 -28.78 31.78 20.93
CA THR A 510 -27.86 32.77 21.50
C THR A 510 -27.00 33.42 20.42
N ARG A 511 -26.61 32.68 19.37
CA ARG A 511 -25.95 33.25 18.18
C ARG A 511 -26.87 34.11 17.33
N HIS A 512 -28.11 33.68 17.12
CA HIS A 512 -29.13 34.43 16.37
C HIS A 512 -29.45 35.78 17.03
N ASP A 513 -29.77 35.76 18.32
CA ASP A 513 -30.03 36.96 19.13
C ASP A 513 -28.80 37.89 19.15
N GLY A 514 -27.58 37.33 19.13
CA GLY A 514 -26.32 38.10 19.07
C GLY A 514 -25.99 38.68 17.69
N ASN A 515 -26.35 38.01 16.60
CA ASN A 515 -26.18 38.50 15.24
C ASN A 515 -27.19 39.61 14.90
N THR A 516 -28.46 39.43 15.32
CA THR A 516 -29.53 40.42 15.11
C THR A 516 -29.38 41.64 16.03
N GLY A 517 -29.01 41.44 17.30
CA GLY A 517 -28.74 42.53 18.24
C GLY A 517 -27.52 43.40 17.91
N SER A 518 -26.74 43.05 16.88
CA SER A 518 -25.58 43.84 16.42
C SER A 518 -25.95 44.95 15.43
N GLU A 519 -27.14 44.95 14.84
CA GLU A 519 -27.55 45.96 13.84
C GLU A 519 -28.26 47.17 14.47
N ASP A 520 -28.74 47.06 15.72
CA ASP A 520 -29.56 48.06 16.43
C ASP A 520 -28.77 48.93 17.45
N VAL A 521 -27.43 48.93 17.44
CA VAL A 521 -26.61 49.73 18.38
C VAL A 521 -25.81 50.83 17.68
N ASP A 522 -26.12 52.07 18.07
CA ASP A 522 -25.57 53.32 17.58
C ASP A 522 -24.02 53.42 17.59
N MET A 523 -23.51 54.23 16.67
CA MET A 523 -22.10 54.60 16.52
C MET A 523 -21.49 55.29 17.76
N SER A 524 -20.92 54.54 18.72
CA SER A 524 -19.90 55.04 19.65
C SER A 524 -19.27 53.97 20.55
N SER A 525 -18.11 53.43 20.16
CA SER A 525 -16.87 53.42 20.99
C SER A 525 -15.81 52.48 20.38
N ALA A 526 -14.55 52.89 20.47
CA ALA A 526 -13.43 52.09 20.02
C ALA A 526 -12.89 51.22 21.17
N ASP A 527 -13.00 49.89 21.02
CA ASP A 527 -11.87 48.97 21.21
C ASP A 527 -12.29 47.53 20.85
N ALA A 528 -11.80 47.03 19.71
CA ALA A 528 -11.96 45.64 19.30
C ALA A 528 -10.62 45.10 18.79
N ASN A 529 -9.87 44.44 19.67
CA ASN A 529 -8.66 43.71 19.33
C ASN A 529 -8.99 42.55 18.38
N LYS A 530 -8.95 42.82 17.07
CA LYS A 530 -9.23 41.84 16.02
C LYS A 530 -7.98 40.96 15.82
N VAL A 531 -8.05 39.70 16.23
CA VAL A 531 -7.03 38.70 15.86
C VAL A 531 -7.08 38.51 14.34
N GLN A 532 -6.13 39.14 13.65
CA GLN A 532 -6.08 39.19 12.20
C GLN A 532 -5.41 37.91 11.66
N PHE A 533 -6.23 36.91 11.30
CA PHE A 533 -5.75 35.84 10.42
C PHE A 533 -5.51 36.41 9.01
N VAL A 534 -4.35 36.10 8.45
CA VAL A 534 -3.89 36.63 7.17
C VAL A 534 -4.69 35.99 6.03
N ARG A 535 -5.77 36.65 5.58
CA ARG A 535 -6.35 36.42 4.25
C ARG A 535 -5.37 37.02 3.25
N ALA A 536 -4.62 36.18 2.55
CA ALA A 536 -4.02 36.61 1.28
C ALA A 536 -5.19 37.00 0.36
N GLY A 537 -5.19 38.23 -0.15
CA GLY A 537 -6.28 38.73 -0.98
C GLY A 537 -6.50 37.82 -2.20
N SER A 538 -7.69 37.25 -2.32
CA SER A 538 -8.02 36.23 -3.30
C SER A 538 -9.02 36.73 -4.33
N ILE A 539 -8.86 36.26 -5.57
CA ILE A 539 -9.74 36.42 -6.75
C ILE A 539 -11.22 36.07 -6.49
N ASP A 540 -11.52 35.38 -5.40
CA ASP A 540 -12.84 34.91 -4.97
C ASP A 540 -13.91 36.02 -4.90
N ASP A 541 -13.54 37.24 -4.49
CA ASP A 541 -14.49 38.37 -4.36
C ASP A 541 -15.01 38.87 -5.74
N GLU A 542 -14.27 38.64 -6.84
CA GLU A 542 -14.76 38.85 -8.22
C GLU A 542 -15.51 37.62 -8.78
N GLU A 543 -15.20 36.42 -8.26
CA GLU A 543 -15.85 35.16 -8.63
C GLU A 543 -17.27 35.04 -8.05
N GLU A 544 -17.52 35.54 -6.83
CA GLU A 544 -18.88 35.54 -6.24
C GLU A 544 -19.88 36.35 -7.08
N LEU A 545 -19.43 37.46 -7.71
CA LEU A 545 -20.24 38.28 -8.62
C LEU A 545 -20.64 37.59 -9.94
N TYR A 546 -20.00 36.46 -10.28
CA TYR A 546 -20.43 35.61 -11.41
C TYR A 546 -21.64 34.77 -11.02
N PHE A 547 -21.60 34.13 -9.84
CA PHE A 547 -22.69 33.27 -9.35
C PHE A 547 -23.94 34.04 -8.91
N GLU A 548 -23.83 35.32 -8.57
CA GLU A 548 -24.99 36.14 -8.20
C GLU A 548 -25.91 36.48 -9.39
N LYS A 549 -25.34 36.64 -10.58
CA LYS A 549 -26.09 37.06 -11.79
C LYS A 549 -27.04 36.01 -12.34
N ASP A 550 -26.74 34.73 -12.15
CA ASP A 550 -27.58 33.62 -12.64
C ASP A 550 -28.77 33.30 -11.71
N THR A 551 -28.98 34.08 -10.63
CA THR A 551 -30.09 33.85 -9.67
C THR A 551 -31.34 34.71 -9.90
N GLU A 552 -31.37 35.59 -10.91
CA GLU A 552 -32.61 36.25 -11.31
C GLU A 552 -33.54 35.30 -12.10
N PRO A 553 -34.82 35.16 -11.71
CA PRO A 553 -35.76 34.32 -12.45
C PRO A 553 -36.18 35.01 -13.75
N THR A 554 -35.54 34.63 -14.85
CA THR A 554 -35.94 35.07 -16.20
C THR A 554 -37.24 34.38 -16.63
N GLU A 555 -38.36 35.07 -16.40
CA GLU A 555 -39.63 34.72 -17.04
C GLU A 555 -39.54 34.86 -18.58
N SER A 556 -40.43 34.12 -19.27
CA SER A 556 -40.65 34.08 -20.72
C SER A 556 -39.64 33.32 -21.59
N SER A 557 -40.01 32.08 -21.93
CA SER A 557 -39.46 31.35 -23.08
C SER A 557 -39.85 32.03 -24.40
N PRO A 558 -38.92 32.28 -25.34
CA PRO A 558 -39.26 32.56 -26.73
C PRO A 558 -39.46 31.25 -27.52
N GLU A 559 -40.43 31.26 -28.43
CA GLU A 559 -40.83 30.08 -29.21
C GLU A 559 -39.79 29.67 -30.27
N PHE A 560 -39.60 28.36 -30.44
CA PHE A 560 -38.78 27.80 -31.53
C PHE A 560 -39.56 27.78 -32.86
N THR A 561 -39.34 28.76 -33.74
CA THR A 561 -39.73 28.66 -35.16
C THR A 561 -38.64 27.94 -35.96
N LYS A 562 -38.99 26.82 -36.60
CA LYS A 562 -38.09 26.05 -37.48
C LYS A 562 -37.75 26.78 -38.78
N ASN A 563 -36.48 26.67 -39.20
CA ASN A 563 -35.89 26.67 -40.57
C ASN A 563 -34.46 27.23 -40.44
N GLY A 564 -33.36 26.66 -40.94
CA GLY A 564 -33.11 25.38 -41.61
C GLY A 564 -31.78 25.46 -42.40
N LEU A 565 -30.94 24.41 -42.36
CA LEU A 565 -29.63 24.28 -43.05
C LEU A 565 -28.50 25.17 -42.49
N SER A 566 -27.21 24.77 -42.43
CA SER A 566 -26.54 23.50 -42.76
C SER A 566 -25.27 23.31 -41.90
N GLU A 567 -24.69 22.11 -41.91
CA GLU A 567 -23.42 21.78 -41.27
C GLU A 567 -22.24 22.53 -41.91
N GLU A 568 -21.30 23.01 -41.10
CA GLU A 568 -19.91 23.24 -41.52
C GLU A 568 -18.96 23.07 -40.32
N GLU A 569 -17.90 22.27 -40.48
CA GLU A 569 -16.87 22.04 -39.47
C GLU A 569 -16.00 23.30 -39.30
N VAL A 570 -15.69 23.69 -38.06
CA VAL A 570 -14.69 24.75 -37.79
C VAL A 570 -13.62 24.22 -36.81
N PRO A 571 -12.35 24.17 -37.22
CA PRO A 571 -11.28 23.55 -36.43
C PRO A 571 -10.77 24.44 -35.30
N CYS A 572 -10.27 23.80 -34.24
CA CYS A 572 -9.69 24.46 -33.07
C CYS A 572 -8.43 25.26 -33.41
N GLN A 573 -8.53 26.59 -33.47
CA GLN A 573 -7.39 27.50 -33.28
C GLN A 573 -7.75 28.62 -32.31
N ASN A 574 -7.07 28.66 -31.16
CA ASN A 574 -6.81 29.89 -30.42
C ASN A 574 -5.57 29.71 -29.53
N ARG A 575 -4.47 30.37 -29.91
CA ARG A 575 -3.35 30.66 -29.00
C ARG A 575 -3.76 31.84 -28.10
N PRO A 576 -3.25 31.93 -26.86
CA PRO A 576 -3.56 33.06 -25.97
C PRO A 576 -3.00 34.37 -26.52
N ARG A 577 -3.76 35.46 -26.34
CA ARG A 577 -3.28 36.83 -26.60
C ARG A 577 -2.30 37.25 -25.51
N SER A 578 -1.17 37.82 -25.90
CA SER A 578 -0.20 38.43 -24.99
C SER A 578 -0.74 39.73 -24.39
N ILE A 579 -0.55 39.90 -23.08
CA ILE A 579 -0.73 41.17 -22.37
C ILE A 579 0.61 41.91 -22.40
N LYS A 580 0.57 43.23 -22.67
CA LYS A 580 1.77 44.07 -22.73
C LYS A 580 2.46 44.16 -21.36
N LEU A 581 3.78 44.05 -21.36
CA LEU A 581 4.61 44.51 -20.24
C LEU A 581 4.67 46.05 -20.22
N VAL A 582 5.01 46.59 -19.05
CA VAL A 582 5.30 48.02 -18.83
C VAL A 582 6.80 48.22 -19.01
N ASP A 583 7.19 49.25 -19.78
CA ASP A 583 8.59 49.61 -19.99
C ASP A 583 9.23 50.13 -18.69
N TYR A 584 10.50 49.79 -18.48
CA TYR A 584 11.42 50.48 -17.60
C TYR A 584 12.61 50.91 -18.45
N ASP A 585 12.97 52.19 -18.41
CA ASP A 585 14.10 52.72 -19.15
C ASP A 585 15.43 52.19 -18.57
N ASP A 586 16.30 51.66 -19.43
CA ASP A 586 17.71 51.40 -19.14
C ASP A 586 18.47 52.74 -19.12
N ASP A 587 19.35 52.93 -18.14
CA ASP A 587 20.48 53.85 -18.20
C ASP A 587 21.73 53.10 -17.70
N ASP A 588 22.76 53.05 -18.54
CA ASP A 588 24.07 52.44 -18.25
C ASP A 588 24.85 53.21 -17.16
N ASP A 589 25.71 52.53 -16.38
CA ASP A 589 27.14 52.90 -16.33
C ASP A 589 28.03 51.94 -15.51
N GLU A 590 29.33 51.92 -15.83
CA GLU A 590 30.35 51.08 -15.20
C GLU A 590 30.84 51.60 -13.82
N SER A 591 31.50 50.71 -13.05
CA SER A 591 32.89 50.89 -12.54
C SER A 591 33.19 50.62 -11.04
N THR A 592 34.08 49.64 -10.82
CA THR A 592 35.24 49.60 -9.89
C THR A 592 35.20 50.05 -8.41
N THR A 593 35.49 49.05 -7.54
CA THR A 593 36.54 49.03 -6.47
C THR A 593 36.33 49.59 -5.04
N LYS A 594 36.88 48.78 -4.08
CA LYS A 594 37.42 49.10 -2.73
C LYS A 594 36.40 49.38 -1.59
N LYS A 595 36.44 48.58 -0.50
CA LYS A 595 37.10 48.84 0.82
C LYS A 595 36.50 50.07 1.54
N GLU A 596 36.19 50.05 2.83
CA GLU A 596 37.02 49.55 3.95
C GLU A 596 36.21 49.35 5.27
N ASN A 597 36.86 48.86 6.32
CA ASN A 597 36.27 48.71 7.68
C ASN A 597 36.10 50.07 8.39
N ILE A 598 35.26 50.13 9.43
CA ILE A 598 35.56 50.72 10.74
C ILE A 598 34.57 50.18 11.80
N SER A 599 35.04 50.10 13.05
CA SER A 599 34.39 49.47 14.21
C SER A 599 34.11 50.48 15.35
N THR A 600 33.63 49.98 16.51
CA THR A 600 33.45 50.66 17.83
C THR A 600 32.25 51.63 17.97
N ASP A 601 31.63 51.86 19.15
CA ASP A 601 31.46 51.06 20.39
C ASP A 601 30.29 51.62 21.23
N LEU A 602 29.72 50.77 22.10
CA LEU A 602 29.11 51.03 23.44
C LEU A 602 28.30 52.33 23.75
N ILE A 603 27.11 52.19 24.36
CA ILE A 603 26.83 52.42 25.81
C ILE A 603 25.34 52.16 26.18
N SER A 604 25.14 51.79 27.45
CA SER A 604 23.93 51.38 28.21
C SER A 604 22.68 52.31 28.11
N THR A 605 21.47 51.87 28.50
CA THR A 605 21.00 51.77 29.92
C THR A 605 19.82 50.81 30.17
N SER A 606 19.74 50.27 31.39
CA SER A 606 18.58 49.57 32.00
C SER A 606 17.98 50.45 33.12
N PRO A 607 16.75 50.20 33.63
CA PRO A 607 16.69 49.57 34.98
C PRO A 607 15.49 48.63 35.27
N ARG A 608 15.71 47.66 36.19
CA ARG A 608 14.85 47.08 37.26
C ARG A 608 13.33 46.82 37.01
N GLY A 609 12.72 45.73 37.47
CA GLY A 609 13.15 44.62 38.34
C GLY A 609 12.43 44.60 39.71
N ALA A 610 11.60 43.58 39.96
CA ALA A 610 11.07 43.17 41.27
C ALA A 610 10.56 41.71 41.22
N ASP A 611 10.94 40.91 42.22
CA ASP A 611 10.64 39.47 42.35
C ASP A 611 9.31 39.20 43.09
N ILE A 612 8.84 37.94 43.13
CA ILE A 612 8.57 37.13 44.36
C ILE A 612 7.59 35.93 44.14
N GLU A 613 8.03 34.77 44.64
CA GLU A 613 7.32 33.53 45.09
C GLU A 613 6.58 32.57 44.13
N GLU A 614 7.07 31.32 44.12
CA GLU A 614 6.36 30.08 43.79
C GLU A 614 5.54 29.60 45.01
N GLU A 615 4.32 29.11 44.81
CA GLU A 615 3.60 28.29 45.81
C GLU A 615 3.05 27.01 45.16
N GLU A 616 3.50 25.85 45.64
CA GLU A 616 2.90 24.55 45.33
C GLU A 616 1.48 24.46 45.92
N ARG A 617 0.49 24.00 45.12
CA ARG A 617 -0.83 23.66 45.65
C ARG A 617 -1.35 22.32 45.13
N GLU A 618 -1.31 21.32 46.02
CA GLU A 618 -1.97 20.02 45.84
C GLU A 618 -3.49 20.19 45.57
N LEU A 619 -3.98 19.68 44.44
CA LEU A 619 -5.42 19.54 44.19
C LEU A 619 -5.90 18.12 44.56
N LYS A 620 -6.52 18.01 45.74
CA LYS A 620 -7.12 16.77 46.23
C LYS A 620 -8.40 16.41 45.46
N LEU A 621 -8.42 15.23 44.84
CA LEU A 621 -9.59 14.68 44.16
C LEU A 621 -10.71 14.30 45.15
N PRO A 622 -12.00 14.61 44.87
CA PRO A 622 -13.10 14.20 45.74
C PRO A 622 -13.45 12.72 45.57
N VAL A 623 -13.42 11.95 46.68
CA VAL A 623 -13.92 10.58 46.73
C VAL A 623 -15.42 10.57 47.05
N ARG A 624 -16.27 9.93 46.23
CA ARG A 624 -17.64 9.58 46.65
C ARG A 624 -18.20 8.29 46.04
N LYS A 625 -18.12 7.23 46.86
CA LYS A 625 -19.03 6.07 47.04
C LYS A 625 -19.62 5.32 45.82
N LYS A 626 -19.39 4.01 45.83
CA LYS A 626 -20.14 2.98 45.09
C LYS A 626 -21.67 3.16 45.17
N LYS A 627 -22.33 2.93 44.04
CA LYS A 627 -23.51 2.06 43.94
C LYS A 627 -23.36 1.17 42.71
N GLU A 628 -23.81 -0.06 42.85
CA GLU A 628 -23.90 -1.06 41.77
C GLU A 628 -25.24 -0.87 41.05
N ASP A 629 -25.25 -0.98 39.71
CA ASP A 629 -26.39 -1.38 38.87
C ASP A 629 -25.84 -1.75 37.47
N GLU A 630 -26.25 -2.90 36.93
CA GLU A 630 -25.74 -3.45 35.66
C GLU A 630 -26.51 -2.92 34.45
N VAL A 631 -25.85 -2.24 33.51
CA VAL A 631 -26.26 -2.20 32.09
C VAL A 631 -25.01 -2.16 31.19
N ASP A 632 -24.99 -3.02 30.17
CA ASP A 632 -23.84 -3.23 29.28
C ASP A 632 -23.74 -2.14 28.19
N THR A 633 -22.66 -1.35 28.21
CA THR A 633 -22.42 -0.27 27.22
C THR A 633 -20.98 -0.27 26.68
N GLN A 634 -20.65 -1.22 25.81
CA GLN A 634 -19.44 -1.16 24.97
C GLN A 634 -19.74 -1.40 23.47
N SER A 635 -20.27 -0.39 22.79
CA SER A 635 -20.40 -0.39 21.32
C SER A 635 -20.54 1.01 20.69
N PHE A 636 -19.69 1.97 21.04
CA PHE A 636 -19.72 3.30 20.37
C PHE A 636 -18.39 4.00 20.04
N LEU A 637 -17.22 3.53 20.50
CA LEU A 637 -15.93 4.15 20.12
C LEU A 637 -14.95 3.10 19.59
N GLY A 638 -15.14 2.71 18.33
CA GLY A 638 -14.29 1.78 17.59
C GLY A 638 -13.19 2.51 16.81
N GLY A 639 -12.03 2.73 17.42
CA GLY A 639 -10.82 3.15 16.75
C GLY A 639 -9.64 2.28 17.18
N SER A 640 -9.10 1.50 16.25
CA SER A 640 -7.84 0.75 16.36
C SER A 640 -7.68 -0.21 17.54
N ASN A 641 -7.94 -1.52 17.32
CA ASN A 641 -6.98 -2.53 17.80
C ASN A 641 -7.09 -3.91 17.10
N VAL A 642 -5.96 -4.36 16.58
CA VAL A 642 -5.79 -5.66 15.90
C VAL A 642 -5.47 -6.74 16.95
N LEU A 643 -6.48 -7.25 17.68
CA LEU A 643 -6.30 -8.48 18.49
C LEU A 643 -7.59 -9.23 18.94
N ALA A 644 -8.74 -9.10 18.26
CA ALA A 644 -10.03 -9.60 18.77
C ALA A 644 -10.87 -10.43 17.76
N GLN A 645 -10.27 -11.41 17.07
CA GLN A 645 -11.03 -12.29 16.16
C GLN A 645 -10.71 -13.80 16.29
N LYS A 646 -10.22 -14.26 17.46
CA LYS A 646 -9.83 -15.67 17.66
C LYS A 646 -10.41 -16.34 18.92
N LYS A 647 -11.66 -16.00 19.31
CA LYS A 647 -12.30 -16.61 20.48
C LYS A 647 -13.83 -16.79 20.39
N ALA A 648 -14.33 -17.23 19.23
CA ALA A 648 -15.73 -17.59 19.05
C ALA A 648 -15.94 -18.79 18.08
N GLN A 649 -15.16 -19.87 18.22
CA GLN A 649 -15.43 -21.16 17.54
C GLN A 649 -14.63 -22.31 18.19
N GLN A 650 -15.03 -22.71 19.40
CA GLN A 650 -14.62 -24.00 19.99
C GLN A 650 -15.81 -24.67 20.70
N SER A 651 -16.62 -25.40 19.93
CA SER A 651 -17.41 -26.51 20.47
C SER A 651 -17.60 -27.63 19.44
N SER A 652 -16.96 -28.76 19.74
CA SER A 652 -17.21 -30.11 19.20
C SER A 652 -16.63 -30.53 17.83
N LYS A 653 -15.84 -31.62 17.92
CA LYS A 653 -15.61 -32.73 16.96
C LYS A 653 -14.47 -32.66 15.92
N LYS A 654 -13.52 -33.59 16.16
CA LYS A 654 -12.49 -34.20 15.29
C LYS A 654 -11.37 -33.30 14.77
N ALA A 655 -10.20 -33.49 15.38
CA ALA A 655 -8.94 -32.86 14.98
C ALA A 655 -8.55 -33.24 13.54
N ARG A 656 -8.43 -32.22 12.68
CA ARG A 656 -7.62 -32.27 11.45
C ARG A 656 -6.30 -31.56 11.73
N SER A 657 -5.22 -32.08 11.16
CA SER A 657 -3.88 -31.50 11.27
C SER A 657 -3.81 -30.09 10.64
N PRO A 658 -2.95 -29.18 11.16
CA PRO A 658 -2.73 -27.89 10.52
C PRO A 658 -2.04 -28.09 9.15
N GLN A 659 -2.66 -27.61 8.08
CA GLN A 659 -2.10 -27.69 6.73
C GLN A 659 -1.17 -26.50 6.46
N PHE A 660 0.13 -26.65 6.72
CA PHE A 660 1.17 -25.66 6.39
C PHE A 660 1.59 -25.66 4.90
N LYS A 661 0.79 -26.25 3.99
CA LYS A 661 1.19 -26.54 2.60
C LYS A 661 1.50 -25.33 1.71
N ASN A 662 1.17 -24.10 2.14
CA ASN A 662 1.28 -22.87 1.35
C ASN A 662 2.35 -21.87 1.87
N VAL A 663 3.16 -22.24 2.87
CA VAL A 663 4.15 -21.29 3.48
C VAL A 663 5.42 -21.14 2.65
N PHE A 664 5.75 -22.12 1.82
CA PHE A 664 6.95 -22.11 0.98
C PHE A 664 6.58 -21.82 -0.47
N GLN A 665 7.02 -20.67 -1.00
CA GLN A 665 7.34 -20.58 -2.42
C GLN A 665 8.54 -21.52 -2.65
N LYS A 666 8.30 -22.56 -3.45
CA LYS A 666 9.25 -23.68 -3.63
C LYS A 666 10.29 -23.28 -4.65
N ILE A 667 11.54 -23.62 -4.39
CA ILE A 667 12.70 -23.38 -5.27
C ILE A 667 13.50 -24.67 -5.35
N SER A 668 13.54 -25.30 -6.53
CA SER A 668 14.41 -26.42 -6.85
C SER A 668 15.81 -25.92 -7.22
N TRP A 669 16.82 -26.57 -6.65
CA TRP A 669 18.21 -26.08 -6.57
C TRP A 669 19.11 -26.54 -7.73
N LYS A 670 18.55 -26.83 -8.91
CA LYS A 670 19.32 -27.31 -10.06
C LYS A 670 19.49 -26.21 -11.10
N LEU A 671 20.73 -25.75 -11.27
CA LEU A 671 21.11 -24.93 -12.40
C LEU A 671 21.03 -25.76 -13.68
N GLY A 672 20.01 -25.53 -14.50
CA GLY A 672 19.87 -26.19 -15.80
C GLY A 672 20.92 -25.69 -16.79
N THR A 673 21.68 -26.60 -17.39
CA THR A 673 22.57 -26.26 -18.51
C THR A 673 21.76 -25.78 -19.72
N PRO A 674 22.19 -24.74 -20.44
CA PRO A 674 21.45 -24.21 -21.58
C PRO A 674 21.51 -25.18 -22.76
N ASN A 675 20.38 -25.82 -23.09
CA ASN A 675 20.28 -26.62 -24.31
C ASN A 675 20.09 -25.71 -25.54
N SER A 676 21.04 -25.81 -26.46
CA SER A 676 20.98 -25.18 -27.78
C SER A 676 19.90 -25.81 -28.66
N SER A 677 19.04 -24.95 -29.23
CA SER A 677 18.40 -25.06 -30.55
C SER A 677 18.05 -26.46 -31.12
N GLU A 678 16.75 -26.71 -31.30
CA GLU A 678 16.26 -27.40 -32.50
C GLU A 678 14.90 -26.83 -32.95
N ASN A 679 14.64 -26.86 -34.25
CA ASN A 679 13.65 -26.01 -34.94
C ASN A 679 12.47 -26.80 -35.52
N GLY A 680 11.25 -26.28 -35.38
CA GLY A 680 10.07 -26.63 -36.19
C GLY A 680 9.36 -27.95 -35.82
N SER A 681 8.08 -28.14 -36.15
CA SER A 681 7.14 -27.29 -36.89
C SER A 681 5.69 -27.55 -36.48
N SER A 682 4.79 -26.61 -36.74
CA SER A 682 3.38 -26.66 -36.38
C SER A 682 2.46 -27.02 -37.55
N SER A 683 1.46 -27.88 -37.34
CA SER A 683 0.20 -27.82 -38.09
C SER A 683 -1.01 -28.36 -37.29
N THR A 684 -1.92 -27.44 -37.00
CA THR A 684 -3.35 -27.64 -36.69
C THR A 684 -4.05 -28.28 -37.92
N THR A 685 -5.24 -28.90 -37.95
CA THR A 685 -6.56 -28.81 -37.25
C THR A 685 -7.50 -29.83 -37.98
N PRO A 686 -8.85 -29.92 -37.80
CA PRO A 686 -9.74 -29.49 -36.71
C PRO A 686 -10.68 -30.61 -36.20
N ALA A 687 -11.57 -30.29 -35.25
CA ALA A 687 -12.71 -31.12 -34.85
C ALA A 687 -14.04 -30.34 -34.87
N ALA A 688 -15.10 -31.06 -35.27
CA ALA A 688 -16.54 -30.74 -35.29
C ALA A 688 -17.28 -32.06 -35.68
N GLU A 689 -18.55 -32.37 -35.39
CA GLU A 689 -19.66 -31.80 -34.60
C GLU A 689 -20.69 -32.97 -34.36
N LYS A 690 -21.83 -32.92 -33.63
CA LYS A 690 -22.63 -31.84 -33.02
C LYS A 690 -23.44 -32.37 -31.80
N ILE A 691 -24.02 -31.41 -31.05
CA ILE A 691 -25.19 -31.44 -30.15
C ILE A 691 -26.19 -32.62 -30.33
N GLY A 692 -26.71 -33.21 -29.23
CA GLY A 692 -28.06 -33.85 -29.28
C GLY A 692 -28.52 -34.84 -28.19
N GLY A 693 -28.93 -34.36 -27.01
CA GLY A 693 -30.20 -34.76 -26.37
C GLY A 693 -30.47 -36.18 -25.79
N ASN A 694 -30.46 -36.25 -24.45
CA ASN A 694 -31.42 -36.93 -23.55
C ASN A 694 -31.68 -38.46 -23.53
N ASN A 695 -31.71 -38.92 -22.26
CA ASN A 695 -32.63 -39.88 -21.63
C ASN A 695 -32.39 -41.41 -21.70
N SER A 696 -32.03 -41.93 -20.52
CA SER A 696 -32.64 -43.07 -19.81
C SER A 696 -33.08 -44.30 -20.63
N ASP A 697 -32.33 -45.39 -20.49
CA ASP A 697 -32.65 -46.53 -19.63
C ASP A 697 -31.36 -47.40 -19.57
N GLY A 698 -31.05 -48.20 -18.55
CA GLY A 698 -31.85 -48.70 -17.45
C GLY A 698 -31.69 -50.23 -17.44
N LYS A 699 -30.99 -50.77 -16.43
CA LYS A 699 -30.74 -52.22 -16.23
C LYS A 699 -29.82 -52.86 -17.29
N GLN A 700 -29.19 -54.02 -17.09
CA GLN A 700 -28.92 -54.85 -15.90
C GLN A 700 -27.72 -55.75 -16.24
N ASP A 701 -26.99 -56.21 -15.23
CA ASP A 701 -26.31 -57.52 -15.19
C ASP A 701 -25.21 -57.77 -16.27
N ASP A 702 -24.33 -58.75 -16.20
CA ASP A 702 -24.09 -59.85 -15.27
C ASP A 702 -22.55 -60.04 -15.26
N SER A 703 -21.84 -59.89 -14.14
CA SER A 703 -21.58 -60.89 -13.10
C SER A 703 -20.33 -61.74 -13.31
N ASN A 704 -19.86 -62.31 -12.19
CA ASN A 704 -18.88 -63.40 -12.09
C ASN A 704 -17.42 -63.10 -12.50
N SER A 705 -16.41 -63.66 -11.81
CA SER A 705 -16.46 -64.61 -10.68
C SER A 705 -15.20 -64.63 -9.83
N ASN A 706 -15.42 -64.68 -8.51
CA ASN A 706 -14.82 -65.57 -7.50
C ASN A 706 -13.30 -65.86 -7.38
N SER A 707 -13.00 -66.15 -6.11
CA SER A 707 -11.91 -66.97 -5.54
C SER A 707 -10.59 -66.23 -5.25
N VAL A 708 -10.12 -66.04 -4.00
CA VAL A 708 -10.10 -66.81 -2.72
C VAL A 708 -8.82 -67.65 -2.55
N GLY A 709 -8.14 -67.45 -1.41
CA GLY A 709 -6.95 -68.18 -0.92
C GLY A 709 -5.74 -67.24 -0.76
N SER A 710 -5.32 -66.86 0.46
CA SER A 710 -4.51 -67.63 1.44
C SER A 710 -3.04 -67.78 1.00
N ASP A 711 -2.01 -67.56 1.81
CA ASP A 711 -1.86 -67.08 3.20
C ASP A 711 -0.38 -66.62 3.42
N ASP A 712 -0.08 -66.11 4.62
CA ASP A 712 1.23 -66.10 5.30
C ASP A 712 2.35 -65.04 5.04
N ALA A 713 2.96 -64.70 6.19
CA ALA A 713 4.37 -64.31 6.45
C ALA A 713 4.90 -62.88 6.14
N ALA A 714 4.95 -62.09 7.23
CA ALA A 714 6.02 -61.19 7.69
C ALA A 714 7.12 -60.66 6.73
N GLY A 715 7.28 -59.33 6.70
CA GLY A 715 8.47 -58.61 6.25
C GLY A 715 8.50 -57.17 6.79
N VAL A 716 9.60 -56.76 7.40
CA VAL A 716 9.89 -55.39 7.90
C VAL A 716 11.07 -54.82 7.08
N ASP A 717 11.21 -53.49 7.10
CA ASP A 717 12.23 -52.67 6.43
C ASP A 717 12.15 -52.57 4.89
N GLY A 718 12.61 -51.47 4.29
CA GLY A 718 13.17 -50.25 4.89
C GLY A 718 13.33 -49.15 3.83
N GLY A 719 13.47 -47.89 4.25
CA GLY A 719 13.52 -46.77 3.30
C GLY A 719 13.68 -45.39 3.92
N ASN A 720 14.86 -45.10 4.47
CA ASN A 720 15.25 -43.72 4.81
C ASN A 720 16.77 -43.44 4.80
N VAL A 721 17.62 -44.42 4.43
CA VAL A 721 19.09 -44.35 4.58
C VAL A 721 19.81 -43.76 3.36
N GLU A 722 19.20 -43.80 2.16
CA GLU A 722 19.86 -43.37 0.91
C GLU A 722 20.03 -41.85 0.76
N SER A 723 19.28 -41.02 1.50
CA SER A 723 19.34 -39.55 1.33
C SER A 723 20.63 -38.94 1.89
N ALA A 724 21.00 -39.28 3.13
CA ALA A 724 22.18 -38.74 3.80
C ALA A 724 23.50 -39.10 3.08
N ALA A 725 23.63 -40.35 2.63
CA ALA A 725 24.79 -40.80 1.86
C ALA A 725 24.94 -40.04 0.53
N LEU A 726 23.82 -39.73 -0.14
CA LEU A 726 23.81 -38.96 -1.39
C LEU A 726 24.18 -37.48 -1.16
N ALA A 727 23.77 -36.89 -0.03
CA ALA A 727 24.13 -35.53 0.35
C ALA A 727 25.64 -35.39 0.65
N ALA A 728 26.18 -36.28 1.49
CA ALA A 728 27.61 -36.32 1.81
C ALA A 728 28.49 -36.57 0.57
N ALA A 729 28.07 -37.47 -0.33
CA ALA A 729 28.76 -37.72 -1.59
C ALA A 729 28.82 -36.48 -2.51
N LYS A 730 27.73 -35.69 -2.57
CA LYS A 730 27.68 -34.44 -3.35
C LYS A 730 28.59 -33.35 -2.79
N ARG A 731 28.64 -33.16 -1.45
CA ARG A 731 29.56 -32.20 -0.82
C ARG A 731 31.02 -32.53 -1.15
N LYS A 732 31.37 -33.82 -1.11
CA LYS A 732 32.74 -34.28 -1.40
C LYS A 732 33.17 -33.98 -2.85
N LEU A 733 32.29 -34.19 -3.84
CA LEU A 733 32.58 -33.90 -5.24
C LEU A 733 32.81 -32.40 -5.50
N ALA A 734 32.01 -31.51 -4.90
CA ALA A 734 32.16 -30.07 -5.06
C ALA A 734 33.51 -29.55 -4.48
N LEU A 735 33.95 -30.09 -3.35
CA LEU A 735 35.26 -29.78 -2.76
C LEU A 735 36.44 -30.28 -3.62
N GLU A 736 36.27 -31.41 -4.31
CA GLU A 736 37.27 -31.94 -5.25
C GLU A 736 37.37 -31.11 -6.55
N GLU A 737 36.29 -30.47 -7.03
CA GLU A 737 36.36 -29.53 -8.16
C GLU A 737 37.07 -28.22 -7.81
N VAL A 738 36.77 -27.62 -6.65
CA VAL A 738 37.44 -26.39 -6.18
C VAL A 738 38.94 -26.62 -5.97
N THR A 739 39.34 -27.72 -5.33
CA THR A 739 40.75 -28.03 -5.08
C THR A 739 41.54 -28.39 -6.34
N ASN A 740 40.90 -29.00 -7.35
CA ASN A 740 41.55 -29.23 -8.65
C ASN A 740 41.85 -27.91 -9.38
N SER A 741 41.01 -26.88 -9.25
CA SER A 741 41.21 -25.58 -9.91
C SER A 741 42.47 -24.83 -9.42
N GLU A 742 42.79 -24.86 -8.12
CA GLU A 742 44.02 -24.27 -7.58
C GLU A 742 45.29 -25.05 -7.97
N SER A 743 45.17 -26.36 -8.22
CA SER A 743 46.33 -27.25 -8.47
C SER A 743 47.06 -26.96 -9.79
N LEU A 744 46.36 -26.39 -10.78
CA LEU A 744 46.87 -26.18 -12.13
C LEU A 744 47.78 -24.94 -12.28
N LEU A 745 47.87 -24.07 -11.28
CA LEU A 745 48.67 -22.83 -11.33
C LEU A 745 50.05 -22.90 -10.65
N LYS A 746 50.47 -24.07 -10.11
CA LYS A 746 51.74 -24.23 -9.36
C LYS A 746 52.68 -25.33 -9.87
N LYS A 747 52.85 -25.48 -11.19
CA LYS A 747 53.95 -26.28 -11.78
C LYS A 747 54.62 -25.63 -13.00
N ALA A 748 55.38 -24.56 -12.78
CA ALA A 748 56.44 -24.14 -13.70
C ALA A 748 57.57 -23.37 -12.98
N LYS A 749 58.83 -23.67 -13.37
CA LYS A 749 60.09 -22.97 -13.05
C LYS A 749 60.66 -23.10 -11.62
N THR A 750 61.62 -24.01 -11.47
CA THR A 750 62.96 -23.69 -10.93
C THR A 750 64.01 -24.64 -11.53
N CYS A 751 64.89 -24.11 -12.38
CA CYS A 751 66.20 -24.70 -12.69
C CYS A 751 67.11 -23.58 -13.24
N THR A 752 68.02 -23.12 -12.40
CA THR A 752 69.05 -22.11 -12.73
C THR A 752 70.37 -22.77 -13.10
N PRO A 753 71.08 -22.28 -14.13
CA PRO A 753 72.53 -22.35 -14.21
C PRO A 753 73.18 -20.99 -13.86
N ILE A 754 74.42 -21.04 -13.38
CA ILE A 754 75.26 -19.90 -12.97
C ILE A 754 76.23 -19.52 -14.11
N SER A 755 76.75 -18.28 -14.09
CA SER A 755 77.87 -17.72 -14.89
C SER A 755 77.43 -17.02 -16.19
N SER A 756 77.73 -15.74 -16.46
CA SER A 756 78.97 -14.99 -16.20
C SER A 756 78.79 -13.48 -16.40
N SER A 757 79.75 -12.70 -15.86
CA SER A 757 79.92 -11.23 -15.96
C SER A 757 79.03 -10.37 -15.06
#